data_AF-C7PXQ2-F1
#
_entry.id   AF-C7PXQ2-F1
#
_cell.length_a   1.000
_cell.length_b   1.000
_cell.length_c   1.000
_cell.angle_alpha   90.00
_cell.angle_beta   90.00
_cell.angle_gamma   90.00
#
_symmetry.space_group_name_H-M   'P 1'
#
loop_
_entity.id
_entity.type
_entity.pdbx_description
1 polymer ?
#
loop_
_entity_poly.entity_id
_entity_poly.type
_entity_poly.pdbx_seq_one_letter_code
_entity_poly.pdbx_strand_id
1 'polypeptide(L)'
;MEAWLFPGQGSQKKGMGEPLFAARPDLVAIADAVLGYSITELCLTDPDGRLRDTRYSQPALFVVEALDFLNRADDSPPAWLAGHSLGEYAALFAAGCFDFETGVRLVHERGALMGRARGGGMAAALGPIAAQITDLLSTHGYDDLDIANDNAPDQVVLSGPTNRLASFAPHVESQGGRWVPLAVSAPFHSRAMSAAAEEFSTFLDGFDLRDPTTPVISNVTAEPHQPGTLRELLVQQIRRPVRWTESMRALMDRGVTDVVEVGPGTVLRGLWRANRRAYEPKTLPESQSAAPAPRFVPTATPQSASPQSEPIAAPNLLSNQAIASPRPPAAPTPHPAPTAQAPQPPGPPPNQAAASARLPAAPTLHPAPTAQAPQPKPAAAPPLTPAPHPAPPPTWRPQDLGSAAFRRDYGVEYAYLAGAMYHGIASTDLVIRMGGAGLMGFFGAGGLPLSEVEAAIRTLRRELGPDGRFGMNLLCTPDDPALEAAVVDLYLREGVRHVEAAAYTRVTAPLIRYRFTGAHRDRDGQPIVRNRIVAKVSRPEVAAAFLSPPPPALLDRVVADGALTAAEAAVAAELPVSDDICVESDSGGHTDAGAALTLIPAMLRLRDRETARHGYPGRVRLGAAGGLGTPEALAAVFVLGVDFVVTGSVNQCSPEAGTSDAVKDLLAAIGVQDTAYAPAGDMFELGAKVQVVRKGTLFAARANKLYQLWRQFGSLEDIDDATRKTVEQDYFGRSFDQIWKETSVYLAERHPAELERAQRDPRRRAAWVMRWYFRYSTEAAIRGETAERVNFQIHCGPAMGAFNAWAAGGALSDWRTRHVDVIARELMAGAARCLEERLVGARFAAETQASGGIVGASATNRAQQ
;
A
#
# COMPACT_ATOMS: atom_id res chain seq x y z
N MET A 1 -17.14 -16.20 11.88
CA MET A 1 -17.33 -14.76 12.15
C MET A 1 -15.98 -14.06 12.13
N GLU A 2 -15.96 -12.75 11.89
CA GLU A 2 -14.72 -11.94 11.87
C GLU A 2 -14.64 -11.04 13.11
N ALA A 3 -13.43 -10.90 13.66
CA ALA A 3 -13.10 -9.90 14.69
C ALA A 3 -12.11 -8.86 14.16
N TRP A 4 -12.25 -7.60 14.57
CA TRP A 4 -11.26 -6.57 14.25
C TRP A 4 -10.34 -6.34 15.44
N LEU A 5 -9.04 -6.37 15.15
CA LEU A 5 -7.95 -6.33 16.12
C LEU A 5 -7.16 -5.02 15.97
N PHE A 6 -6.93 -4.33 17.08
CA PHE A 6 -6.21 -3.06 17.12
C PHE A 6 -4.84 -3.23 17.79
N PRO A 7 -3.72 -2.94 17.11
CA PRO A 7 -2.38 -3.18 17.64
C PRO A 7 -2.04 -2.27 18.82
N GLY A 8 -1.01 -2.66 19.57
CA GLY A 8 -0.48 -1.87 20.68
C GLY A 8 0.82 -1.15 20.36
N GLN A 9 1.40 -0.52 21.37
CA GLN A 9 2.75 0.04 21.29
C GLN A 9 3.76 -1.04 20.88
N GLY A 10 4.59 -0.72 19.88
CA GLY A 10 5.48 -1.64 19.16
C GLY A 10 5.15 -1.73 17.67
N SER A 11 3.92 -1.38 17.27
CA SER A 11 3.49 -1.36 15.87
C SER A 11 3.71 -0.03 15.16
N GLN A 12 4.08 1.03 15.88
CA GLN A 12 4.34 2.33 15.29
C GLN A 12 5.57 2.31 14.39
N LYS A 13 5.48 3.00 13.26
CA LYS A 13 6.58 3.19 12.32
C LYS A 13 6.46 4.54 11.65
N LYS A 14 7.61 5.14 11.32
CA LYS A 14 7.64 6.33 10.47
C LYS A 14 6.96 6.02 9.13
N GLY A 15 6.13 6.95 8.65
CA GLY A 15 5.29 6.82 7.47
C GLY A 15 3.93 6.15 7.72
N MET A 16 3.57 5.83 8.97
CA MET A 16 2.23 5.32 9.27
C MET A 16 1.17 6.43 9.15
N GLY A 17 -0.04 6.07 8.72
CA GLY A 17 -1.17 7.00 8.65
C GLY A 17 -1.21 7.93 7.43
N GLU A 18 -0.24 7.87 6.52
CA GLU A 18 -0.11 8.80 5.37
C GLU A 18 -1.40 9.00 4.55
N PRO A 19 -2.05 7.95 4.00
CA PRO A 19 -3.29 8.15 3.27
C PRO A 19 -4.47 8.56 4.18
N LEU A 20 -4.39 8.28 5.48
CA LEU A 20 -5.47 8.53 6.44
C LEU A 20 -5.52 9.99 6.87
N PHE A 21 -4.37 10.63 7.08
CA PHE A 21 -4.31 12.03 7.48
C PHE A 21 -4.87 12.96 6.40
N ALA A 22 -4.57 12.67 5.13
CA ALA A 22 -5.11 13.42 3.99
C ALA A 22 -6.61 13.17 3.79
N ALA A 23 -7.11 11.97 4.12
CA ALA A 23 -8.52 11.62 4.00
C ALA A 23 -9.38 12.28 5.09
N ARG A 24 -8.81 12.54 6.28
CA ARG A 24 -9.52 13.02 7.46
C ARG A 24 -8.85 14.24 8.11
N PRO A 25 -8.66 15.35 7.37
CA PRO A 25 -7.98 16.55 7.87
C PRO A 25 -8.74 17.20 9.03
N ASP A 26 -10.05 17.01 9.10
CA ASP A 26 -10.93 17.43 10.20
C ASP A 26 -10.51 16.79 11.53
N LEU A 27 -10.31 15.47 11.55
CA LEU A 27 -9.90 14.74 12.74
C LEU A 27 -8.42 14.95 13.07
N VAL A 28 -7.57 15.14 12.06
CA VAL A 28 -6.17 15.53 12.26
C VAL A 28 -6.08 16.87 12.98
N ALA A 29 -6.89 17.86 12.59
CA ALA A 29 -6.91 19.17 13.26
C ALA A 29 -7.33 19.06 14.74
N ILE A 30 -8.31 18.20 15.05
CA ILE A 30 -8.71 17.92 16.44
C ILE A 30 -7.55 17.28 17.22
N ALA A 31 -6.90 16.26 16.64
CA ALA A 31 -5.76 15.62 17.27
C ALA A 31 -4.62 16.61 17.54
N ASP A 32 -4.25 17.42 16.55
CA ASP A 32 -3.19 18.43 16.68
C ASP A 32 -3.51 19.46 17.76
N ALA A 33 -4.76 19.90 17.85
CA ALA A 33 -5.22 20.84 18.87
C ALA A 33 -5.14 20.25 20.30
N VAL A 34 -5.52 18.98 20.47
CA VAL A 34 -5.42 18.29 21.77
C VAL A 34 -3.97 18.02 22.15
N LEU A 35 -3.14 17.60 21.20
CA LEU A 35 -1.77 17.16 21.45
C LEU A 35 -0.76 18.31 21.55
N GLY A 36 -1.08 19.47 20.95
CA GLY A 36 -0.18 20.63 20.90
C GLY A 36 1.01 20.45 19.96
N TYR A 37 0.98 19.47 19.06
CA TYR A 37 1.96 19.22 18.02
C TYR A 37 1.30 18.52 16.82
N SER A 38 1.94 18.57 15.66
CA SER A 38 1.39 17.91 14.46
C SER A 38 1.54 16.39 14.52
N ILE A 39 0.42 15.68 14.58
CA ILE A 39 0.37 14.21 14.51
C ILE A 39 0.86 13.70 13.15
N THR A 40 0.60 14.49 12.09
CA THR A 40 1.05 14.20 10.73
C THR A 40 2.57 14.27 10.65
N GLU A 41 3.19 15.35 11.13
CA GLU A 41 4.64 15.49 11.13
C GLU A 41 5.32 14.39 11.96
N LEU A 42 4.80 14.12 13.16
CA LEU A 42 5.28 13.08 14.05
C LEU A 42 5.24 11.69 13.39
N CYS A 43 4.13 11.34 12.73
CA CYS A 43 3.97 10.01 12.14
C CYS A 43 4.72 9.84 10.82
N LEU A 44 4.75 10.87 9.96
CA LEU A 44 5.31 10.77 8.61
C LEU A 44 6.80 11.05 8.55
N THR A 45 7.26 12.04 9.29
CA THR A 45 8.65 12.54 9.19
C THR A 45 9.47 12.27 10.44
N ASP A 46 8.84 12.30 11.62
CA ASP A 46 9.48 12.10 12.93
C ASP A 46 10.85 12.81 13.05
N PRO A 47 10.91 14.14 12.82
CA PRO A 47 12.18 14.86 12.66
C PRO A 47 13.07 14.76 13.90
N ASP A 48 12.44 14.69 15.08
CA ASP A 48 13.10 14.62 16.38
C ASP A 48 13.26 13.20 16.93
N GLY A 49 12.83 12.17 16.18
CA GLY A 49 12.86 10.78 16.67
C GLY A 49 11.96 10.50 17.88
N ARG A 50 10.89 11.29 18.05
CA ARG A 50 9.97 11.26 19.20
C ARG A 50 8.97 10.12 19.12
N LEU A 51 8.73 9.54 17.95
CA LEU A 51 7.75 8.46 17.76
C LEU A 51 8.07 7.19 18.58
N ARG A 52 9.30 7.04 19.08
CA ARG A 52 9.67 5.92 19.98
C ARG A 52 9.35 6.17 21.45
N ASP A 53 9.07 7.41 21.83
CA ASP A 53 8.73 7.75 23.20
C ASP A 53 7.23 7.49 23.45
N THR A 54 6.93 6.82 24.57
CA THR A 54 5.58 6.42 24.98
C THR A 54 4.57 7.57 24.98
N ARG A 55 5.02 8.78 25.31
CA ARG A 55 4.19 9.99 25.34
C ARG A 55 3.63 10.37 23.96
N TYR A 56 4.35 10.02 22.90
CA TYR A 56 4.01 10.35 21.52
C TYR A 56 3.46 9.15 20.75
N SER A 57 4.06 7.97 20.96
CA SER A 57 3.64 6.73 20.30
C SER A 57 2.20 6.33 20.62
N GLN A 58 1.74 6.53 21.87
CA GLN A 58 0.38 6.15 22.24
C GLN A 58 -0.70 6.99 21.51
N PRO A 59 -0.65 8.33 21.54
CA PRO A 59 -1.53 9.14 20.71
C PRO A 59 -1.42 8.86 19.22
N ALA A 60 -0.20 8.69 18.71
CA ALA A 60 0.04 8.43 17.29
C ALA A 60 -0.64 7.15 16.81
N LEU A 61 -0.52 6.06 17.57
CA LEU A 61 -1.16 4.79 17.25
C LEU A 61 -2.69 4.89 17.31
N PHE A 62 -3.24 5.44 18.39
CA PHE A 62 -4.69 5.61 18.51
C PHE A 62 -5.28 6.43 17.35
N VAL A 63 -4.66 7.56 17.00
CA VAL A 63 -5.15 8.39 15.89
C VAL A 63 -5.14 7.58 14.60
N VAL A 64 -4.02 6.93 14.25
CA VAL A 64 -3.92 6.14 13.01
C VAL A 64 -4.94 4.99 12.99
N GLU A 65 -5.09 4.28 14.10
CA GLU A 65 -6.04 3.17 14.25
C GLU A 65 -7.51 3.63 14.13
N ALA A 66 -7.86 4.75 14.77
CA ALA A 66 -9.19 5.33 14.70
C ALA A 66 -9.52 5.82 13.27
N LEU A 67 -8.57 6.47 12.59
CA LEU A 67 -8.75 6.88 11.20
C LEU A 67 -8.86 5.69 10.25
N ASP A 68 -8.06 4.63 10.44
CA ASP A 68 -8.14 3.42 9.63
C ASP A 68 -9.48 2.71 9.82
N PHE A 69 -9.97 2.62 11.06
CA PHE A 69 -11.31 2.10 11.37
C PHE A 69 -12.40 2.88 10.62
N LEU A 70 -12.40 4.22 10.76
CA LEU A 70 -13.44 5.06 10.14
C LEU A 70 -13.41 4.99 8.61
N ASN A 71 -12.23 4.86 8.00
CA ASN A 71 -12.10 4.72 6.56
C ASN A 71 -12.56 3.35 6.03
N ARG A 72 -12.73 2.35 6.89
CA ARG A 72 -13.23 1.01 6.56
C ARG A 72 -14.71 0.80 6.92
N ALA A 73 -15.32 1.75 7.62
CA ALA A 73 -16.59 1.55 8.32
C ALA A 73 -17.84 1.38 7.41
N ASP A 74 -17.70 1.40 6.08
CA ASP A 74 -18.83 1.35 5.15
C ASP A 74 -19.16 -0.05 4.60
N ASP A 75 -18.32 -1.08 4.82
CA ASP A 75 -18.44 -2.37 4.10
C ASP A 75 -19.01 -3.56 4.90
N SER A 76 -18.85 -3.60 6.23
CA SER A 76 -19.54 -4.51 7.18
C SER A 76 -18.86 -4.40 8.56
N PRO A 77 -19.56 -3.99 9.62
CA PRO A 77 -18.93 -3.87 10.94
C PRO A 77 -18.70 -5.24 11.58
N PRO A 78 -17.62 -5.37 12.37
CA PRO A 78 -17.18 -6.63 12.95
C PRO A 78 -18.17 -7.18 13.99
N ALA A 79 -18.17 -8.50 14.15
CA ALA A 79 -18.94 -9.14 15.22
C ALA A 79 -18.28 -8.97 16.60
N TRP A 80 -16.96 -8.80 16.61
CA TRP A 80 -16.13 -8.69 17.81
C TRP A 80 -15.00 -7.68 17.61
N LEU A 81 -14.66 -6.97 18.68
CA LEU A 81 -13.53 -6.05 18.72
C LEU A 81 -12.56 -6.50 19.82
N ALA A 82 -11.27 -6.36 19.58
CA ALA A 82 -10.25 -6.51 20.63
C ALA A 82 -9.05 -5.64 20.29
N GLY A 83 -8.35 -5.14 21.29
CA GLY A 83 -7.14 -4.35 21.04
C GLY A 83 -6.06 -4.69 22.03
N HIS A 84 -4.82 -4.73 21.59
CA HIS A 84 -3.68 -5.11 22.42
C HIS A 84 -3.13 -3.88 23.14
N SER A 85 -3.15 -3.89 24.48
CA SER A 85 -2.74 -2.76 25.31
C SER A 85 -3.47 -1.47 24.91
N LEU A 86 -2.72 -0.49 24.40
CA LEU A 86 -3.26 0.76 23.86
C LEU A 86 -4.37 0.54 22.83
N GLY A 87 -4.27 -0.48 21.97
CA GLY A 87 -5.27 -0.76 20.95
C GLY A 87 -6.66 -1.01 21.54
N GLU A 88 -6.78 -1.39 22.83
CA GLU A 88 -8.07 -1.52 23.51
C GLU A 88 -8.84 -0.19 23.49
N TYR A 89 -8.16 0.96 23.54
CA TYR A 89 -8.78 2.28 23.43
C TYR A 89 -9.34 2.52 22.03
N ALA A 90 -8.63 2.11 20.97
CA ALA A 90 -9.14 2.20 19.60
C ALA A 90 -10.32 1.25 19.37
N ALA A 91 -10.29 0.04 19.96
CA ALA A 91 -11.40 -0.89 19.94
C ALA A 91 -12.65 -0.33 20.66
N LEU A 92 -12.47 0.34 21.80
CA LEU A 92 -13.55 0.99 22.54
C LEU A 92 -14.12 2.21 21.81
N PHE A 93 -13.27 2.99 21.13
CA PHE A 93 -13.70 4.04 20.22
C PHE A 93 -14.56 3.46 19.09
N ALA A 94 -14.09 2.39 18.45
CA ALA A 94 -14.83 1.69 17.39
C ALA A 94 -16.18 1.11 17.89
N ALA A 95 -16.26 0.75 19.18
CA ALA A 95 -17.48 0.31 19.84
C ALA A 95 -18.38 1.46 20.34
N GLY A 96 -18.04 2.72 20.06
CA GLY A 96 -18.85 3.88 20.41
C GLY A 96 -18.82 4.29 21.88
N CYS A 97 -17.84 3.82 22.67
CA CYS A 97 -17.75 4.15 24.10
C CYS A 97 -17.48 5.65 24.36
N PHE A 98 -16.77 6.30 23.44
CA PHE A 98 -16.42 7.74 23.50
C PHE A 98 -16.16 8.29 22.09
N ASP A 99 -16.12 9.61 21.94
CA ASP A 99 -15.81 10.27 20.65
C ASP A 99 -14.29 10.36 20.38
N PHE A 100 -13.93 10.82 19.19
CA PHE A 100 -12.54 10.86 18.75
C PHE A 100 -11.68 11.80 19.63
N GLU A 101 -12.16 13.01 19.93
CA GLU A 101 -11.42 13.97 20.76
C GLU A 101 -11.17 13.41 22.17
N THR A 102 -12.20 12.83 22.79
CA THR A 102 -12.08 12.15 24.08
C THR A 102 -11.04 11.05 23.99
N GLY A 103 -11.10 10.20 22.96
CA GLY A 103 -10.13 9.15 22.73
C GLY A 103 -8.68 9.67 22.67
N VAL A 104 -8.43 10.75 21.92
CA VAL A 104 -7.10 11.39 21.84
C VAL A 104 -6.65 11.91 23.21
N ARG A 105 -7.54 12.57 23.97
CA ARG A 105 -7.25 13.07 25.33
C ARG A 105 -6.89 11.93 26.29
N LEU A 106 -7.64 10.83 26.25
CA LEU A 106 -7.41 9.65 27.10
C LEU A 106 -6.04 9.03 26.84
N VAL A 107 -5.69 8.78 25.58
CA VAL A 107 -4.39 8.17 25.25
C VAL A 107 -3.21 9.13 25.40
N HIS A 108 -3.45 10.44 25.28
CA HIS A 108 -2.46 11.47 25.57
C HIS A 108 -2.08 11.46 27.05
N GLU A 109 -3.06 11.49 27.94
CA GLU A 109 -2.80 11.44 29.39
C GLU A 109 -2.23 10.09 29.80
N ARG A 110 -2.77 8.97 29.29
CA ARG A 110 -2.23 7.63 29.55
C ARG A 110 -0.75 7.52 29.14
N GLY A 111 -0.42 7.99 27.94
CA GLY A 111 0.96 7.99 27.43
C GLY A 111 1.88 8.88 28.26
N ALA A 112 1.38 10.04 28.71
CA ALA A 112 2.11 10.95 29.60
C ALA A 112 2.41 10.28 30.96
N LEU A 113 1.40 9.75 31.63
CA LEU A 113 1.52 9.12 32.94
C LEU A 113 2.41 7.88 32.93
N MET A 114 2.17 6.95 31.99
CA MET A 114 3.01 5.76 31.83
C MET A 114 4.44 6.15 31.46
N GLY A 115 4.61 7.16 30.60
CA GLY A 115 5.89 7.68 30.16
C GLY A 115 6.70 8.42 31.24
N ARG A 116 6.16 8.66 32.45
CA ARG A 116 6.90 9.22 33.60
C ARG A 116 7.68 8.15 34.37
N ALA A 117 7.27 6.88 34.29
CA ALA A 117 7.94 5.81 35.02
C ALA A 117 9.39 5.63 34.57
N ARG A 118 10.27 5.30 35.53
CA ARG A 118 11.72 5.13 35.33
C ARG A 118 12.20 3.88 36.07
N GLY A 119 13.44 3.47 35.80
CA GLY A 119 14.12 2.44 36.60
C GLY A 119 13.70 1.00 36.31
N GLY A 120 13.01 0.74 35.20
CA GLY A 120 12.65 -0.60 34.77
C GLY A 120 12.64 -0.74 33.25
N GLY A 121 12.21 -1.90 32.78
CA GLY A 121 12.08 -2.19 31.35
C GLY A 121 11.15 -3.35 31.11
N MET A 122 11.18 -3.87 29.88
CA MET A 122 10.41 -5.05 29.48
C MET A 122 11.25 -5.96 28.59
N ALA A 123 10.99 -7.26 28.62
CA ALA A 123 11.65 -8.24 27.77
C ALA A 123 10.70 -9.39 27.44
N ALA A 124 10.76 -9.88 26.20
CA ALA A 124 10.01 -11.04 25.76
C ALA A 124 10.81 -12.33 25.98
N ALA A 125 10.18 -13.31 26.62
CA ALA A 125 10.60 -14.69 26.63
C ALA A 125 9.84 -15.45 25.53
N LEU A 126 10.59 -16.01 24.57
CA LEU A 126 10.07 -16.68 23.39
C LEU A 126 10.38 -18.18 23.40
N GLY A 127 9.47 -18.97 22.84
CA GLY A 127 9.57 -20.43 22.71
C GLY A 127 8.77 -21.19 23.78
N PRO A 128 8.92 -22.53 23.84
CA PRO A 128 8.14 -23.40 24.73
C PRO A 128 8.22 -23.03 26.22
N ILE A 129 9.28 -22.31 26.61
CA ILE A 129 9.51 -21.84 27.97
C ILE A 129 8.45 -20.86 28.47
N ALA A 130 7.73 -20.19 27.58
CA ALA A 130 6.72 -19.18 27.92
C ALA A 130 5.67 -19.72 28.90
N ALA A 131 5.25 -20.98 28.73
CA ALA A 131 4.29 -21.64 29.62
C ALA A 131 4.82 -21.91 31.05
N GLN A 132 6.14 -21.85 31.26
CA GLN A 132 6.80 -22.15 32.54
C GLN A 132 7.32 -20.89 33.25
N ILE A 133 7.11 -19.70 32.69
CA ILE A 133 7.69 -18.46 33.20
C ILE A 133 7.26 -18.17 34.65
N THR A 134 5.99 -18.37 34.98
CA THR A 134 5.48 -18.17 36.35
C THR A 134 6.20 -19.08 37.37
N ASP A 135 6.42 -20.34 37.00
CA ASP A 135 7.11 -21.31 37.86
C ASP A 135 8.60 -20.97 37.99
N LEU A 136 9.24 -20.52 36.91
CA LEU A 136 10.64 -20.08 36.93
C LEU A 136 10.85 -18.84 37.80
N LEU A 137 9.95 -17.85 37.71
CA LEU A 137 10.00 -16.66 38.56
C LEU A 137 9.93 -17.05 40.04
N SER A 138 8.98 -17.92 40.38
CA SER A 138 8.78 -18.40 41.77
C SER A 138 9.97 -19.24 42.26
N THR A 139 10.46 -20.16 41.43
CA THR A 139 11.57 -21.07 41.76
C THR A 139 12.87 -20.32 42.03
N HIS A 140 13.12 -19.22 41.30
CA HIS A 140 14.35 -18.45 41.41
C HIS A 140 14.20 -17.13 42.20
N GLY A 141 13.05 -16.91 42.86
CA GLY A 141 12.84 -15.76 43.75
C GLY A 141 12.82 -14.39 43.03
N TYR A 142 12.12 -14.31 41.90
CA TYR A 142 11.94 -13.09 41.11
C TYR A 142 10.56 -12.44 41.35
N ASP A 143 10.23 -12.19 42.62
CA ASP A 143 8.92 -11.64 43.05
C ASP A 143 8.70 -10.16 42.63
N ASP A 144 9.74 -9.53 42.10
CA ASP A 144 9.80 -8.15 41.63
C ASP A 144 9.72 -8.01 40.10
N LEU A 145 9.52 -9.11 39.37
CA LEU A 145 9.16 -9.13 37.96
C LEU A 145 7.68 -9.50 37.80
N ASP A 146 6.98 -8.78 36.92
CA ASP A 146 5.59 -9.04 36.59
C ASP A 146 5.47 -9.49 35.13
N ILE A 147 4.57 -10.45 34.87
CA ILE A 147 4.10 -10.72 33.50
C ILE A 147 3.29 -9.50 33.06
N ALA A 148 3.77 -8.83 32.00
CA ALA A 148 3.11 -7.68 31.39
C ALA A 148 2.19 -8.08 30.24
N ASN A 149 2.59 -9.09 29.46
CA ASN A 149 1.78 -9.59 28.36
C ASN A 149 1.90 -11.12 28.26
N ASP A 150 0.78 -11.82 28.26
CA ASP A 150 0.68 -13.20 27.80
C ASP A 150 0.15 -13.17 26.36
N ASN A 151 1.05 -13.18 25.38
CA ASN A 151 0.75 -12.88 23.98
C ASN A 151 0.37 -14.11 23.17
N ALA A 152 1.06 -15.21 23.41
CA ALA A 152 0.84 -16.48 22.76
C ALA A 152 1.41 -17.61 23.63
N PRO A 153 1.05 -18.88 23.37
CA PRO A 153 1.60 -20.03 24.09
C PRO A 153 3.13 -20.11 24.11
N ASP A 154 3.79 -19.51 23.12
CA ASP A 154 5.24 -19.44 22.95
C ASP A 154 5.80 -18.02 23.10
N GLN A 155 5.03 -17.07 23.66
CA GLN A 155 5.48 -15.69 23.87
C GLN A 155 4.84 -15.04 25.10
N VAL A 156 5.67 -14.75 26.10
CA VAL A 156 5.33 -13.95 27.29
C VAL A 156 6.28 -12.76 27.39
N VAL A 157 5.78 -11.62 27.85
CA VAL A 157 6.58 -10.42 28.12
C VAL A 157 6.62 -10.16 29.62
N LEU A 158 7.83 -10.03 30.15
CA LEU A 158 8.11 -9.65 31.53
C LEU A 158 8.44 -8.17 31.62
N SER A 159 8.12 -7.60 32.78
CA SER A 159 8.39 -6.20 33.11
C SER A 159 8.88 -6.09 34.55
N GLY A 160 9.76 -5.14 34.82
CA GLY A 160 10.32 -4.92 36.16
C GLY A 160 11.66 -4.21 36.12
N PRO A 161 12.43 -4.24 37.22
CA PRO A 161 13.76 -3.62 37.29
C PRO A 161 14.72 -4.20 36.23
N THR A 162 15.44 -3.33 35.52
CA THR A 162 16.29 -3.73 34.38
C THR A 162 17.38 -4.73 34.76
N ASN A 163 18.00 -4.55 35.94
CA ASN A 163 19.01 -5.47 36.46
C ASN A 163 18.43 -6.87 36.75
N ARG A 164 17.16 -6.95 37.15
CA ARG A 164 16.47 -8.20 37.48
C ARG A 164 16.02 -8.92 36.21
N LEU A 165 15.54 -8.18 35.21
CA LEU A 165 15.32 -8.71 33.86
C LEU A 165 16.62 -9.28 33.26
N ALA A 166 17.73 -8.56 33.39
CA ALA A 166 19.03 -9.01 32.89
C ALA A 166 19.53 -10.27 33.60
N SER A 167 19.37 -10.37 34.92
CA SER A 167 19.77 -11.57 35.67
C SER A 167 18.81 -12.75 35.46
N PHE A 168 17.56 -12.50 35.04
CA PHE A 168 16.61 -13.56 34.73
C PHE A 168 16.84 -14.20 33.34
N ALA A 169 17.39 -13.44 32.39
CA ALA A 169 17.62 -13.89 31.01
C ALA A 169 18.32 -15.27 30.90
N PRO A 170 19.39 -15.58 31.64
CA PRO A 170 20.06 -16.87 31.55
C PRO A 170 19.18 -18.05 31.97
N HIS A 171 18.20 -17.86 32.87
CA HIS A 171 17.27 -18.93 33.26
C HIS A 171 16.38 -19.32 32.08
N VAL A 172 15.91 -18.33 31.31
CA VAL A 172 15.11 -18.55 30.10
C VAL A 172 15.96 -19.23 29.02
N GLU A 173 17.18 -18.75 28.79
CA GLU A 173 18.08 -19.27 27.75
C GLU A 173 18.56 -20.70 28.05
N SER A 174 18.85 -21.02 29.31
CA SER A 174 19.29 -22.36 29.74
C SER A 174 18.24 -23.46 29.50
N GLN A 175 16.96 -23.08 29.40
CA GLN A 175 15.84 -23.97 29.15
C GLN A 175 15.40 -23.95 27.67
N GLY A 176 16.26 -23.46 26.77
CA GLY A 176 16.02 -23.43 25.33
C GLY A 176 15.10 -22.30 24.86
N GLY A 177 14.78 -21.34 25.73
CA GLY A 177 14.05 -20.12 25.38
C GLY A 177 14.93 -19.05 24.75
N ARG A 178 14.32 -18.09 24.07
CA ARG A 178 15.01 -16.89 23.57
C ARG A 178 14.56 -15.67 24.36
N TRP A 179 15.53 -14.89 24.85
CA TRP A 179 15.30 -13.65 25.55
C TRP A 179 15.47 -12.44 24.62
N VAL A 180 14.49 -11.53 24.59
CA VAL A 180 14.53 -10.34 23.74
C VAL A 180 14.15 -9.09 24.54
N PRO A 181 15.12 -8.25 24.93
CA PRO A 181 14.83 -6.95 25.53
C PRO A 181 13.98 -6.08 24.60
N LEU A 182 12.96 -5.42 25.14
CA LEU A 182 12.10 -4.50 24.39
C LEU A 182 12.63 -3.07 24.52
N ALA A 183 12.49 -2.28 23.46
CA ALA A 183 12.96 -0.89 23.39
C ALA A 183 12.04 0.07 24.16
N VAL A 184 11.86 -0.17 25.46
CA VAL A 184 11.07 0.66 26.39
C VAL A 184 11.83 0.82 27.71
N SER A 185 11.75 2.01 28.32
CA SER A 185 12.47 2.37 29.54
C SER A 185 11.61 2.33 30.81
N ALA A 186 10.44 1.71 30.72
CA ALA A 186 9.48 1.62 31.81
C ALA A 186 8.82 0.22 31.87
N PRO A 187 8.53 -0.29 33.07
CA PRO A 187 7.90 -1.59 33.28
C PRO A 187 6.37 -1.49 33.15
N PHE A 188 5.85 -1.40 31.94
CA PHE A 188 4.40 -1.27 31.70
C PHE A 188 3.61 -2.52 32.11
N HIS A 189 2.31 -2.36 32.39
CA HIS A 189 1.40 -3.46 32.77
C HIS A 189 1.83 -4.22 34.03
N SER A 190 2.46 -3.51 34.96
CA SER A 190 3.05 -4.06 36.18
C SER A 190 2.64 -3.28 37.41
N ARG A 191 2.98 -3.79 38.61
CA ARG A 191 2.74 -3.09 39.87
C ARG A 191 3.39 -1.71 39.93
N ALA A 192 4.49 -1.50 39.20
CA ALA A 192 5.21 -0.24 39.13
C ALA A 192 4.42 0.88 38.43
N MET A 193 3.32 0.56 37.73
CA MET A 193 2.41 1.54 37.14
C MET A 193 1.26 1.97 38.07
N SER A 194 1.24 1.55 39.34
CA SER A 194 0.11 1.83 40.25
C SER A 194 -0.16 3.32 40.44
N ALA A 195 0.88 4.14 40.63
CA ALA A 195 0.73 5.59 40.75
C ALA A 195 0.15 6.22 39.46
N ALA A 196 0.65 5.79 38.30
CA ALA A 196 0.11 6.22 37.00
C ALA A 196 -1.35 5.81 36.82
N ALA A 197 -1.74 4.62 37.30
CA ALA A 197 -3.13 4.16 37.25
C ALA A 197 -4.05 4.99 38.16
N GLU A 198 -3.61 5.37 39.36
CA GLU A 198 -4.37 6.22 40.29
C GLU A 198 -4.56 7.64 39.74
N GLU A 199 -3.50 8.25 39.19
CA GLU A 199 -3.58 9.54 38.50
C GLU A 199 -4.53 9.45 37.29
N PHE A 200 -4.45 8.37 36.50
CA PHE A 200 -5.33 8.17 35.36
C PHE A 200 -6.79 7.95 35.79
N SER A 201 -7.04 7.26 36.91
CA SER A 201 -8.38 7.11 37.48
C SER A 201 -9.00 8.47 37.79
N THR A 202 -8.22 9.38 38.39
CA THR A 202 -8.68 10.74 38.68
C THR A 202 -8.98 11.52 37.40
N PHE A 203 -8.14 11.37 36.38
CA PHE A 203 -8.36 12.00 35.07
C PHE A 203 -9.63 11.50 34.38
N LEU A 204 -9.93 10.20 34.48
CA LEU A 204 -11.14 9.63 33.90
C LEU A 204 -12.43 10.23 34.48
N ASP A 205 -12.43 10.78 35.70
CA ASP A 205 -13.63 11.35 36.34
C ASP A 205 -14.21 12.54 35.57
N GLY A 206 -13.43 13.14 34.67
CA GLY A 206 -13.89 14.20 33.77
C GLY A 206 -14.61 13.72 32.50
N PHE A 207 -14.81 12.41 32.30
CA PHE A 207 -15.36 11.85 31.06
C PHE A 207 -16.55 10.91 31.31
N ASP A 208 -17.57 11.06 30.47
CA ASP A 208 -18.71 10.14 30.38
C ASP A 208 -18.39 9.01 29.39
N LEU A 209 -18.03 7.84 29.93
CA LEU A 209 -17.76 6.65 29.13
C LEU A 209 -19.03 5.79 29.00
N ARG A 210 -19.40 5.49 27.75
CA ARG A 210 -20.57 4.66 27.43
C ARG A 210 -20.20 3.17 27.35
N ASP A 211 -21.20 2.32 27.54
CA ASP A 211 -21.05 0.89 27.31
C ASP A 211 -20.85 0.59 25.80
N PRO A 212 -20.05 -0.42 25.45
CA PRO A 212 -19.74 -0.74 24.06
C PRO A 212 -20.95 -1.27 23.30
N THR A 213 -21.24 -0.71 22.12
CA THR A 213 -22.33 -1.17 21.24
C THR A 213 -21.96 -2.43 20.47
N THR A 214 -20.66 -2.69 20.31
CA THR A 214 -20.09 -3.90 19.72
C THR A 214 -19.20 -4.56 20.78
N PRO A 215 -19.33 -5.86 21.07
CA PRO A 215 -18.54 -6.49 22.13
C PRO A 215 -17.03 -6.30 21.97
N VAL A 216 -16.39 -5.73 23.00
CA VAL A 216 -14.93 -5.53 23.09
C VAL A 216 -14.35 -6.46 24.15
N ILE A 217 -13.34 -7.26 23.80
CA ILE A 217 -12.63 -8.11 24.78
C ILE A 217 -11.67 -7.26 25.62
N SER A 218 -11.81 -7.34 26.95
CA SER A 218 -10.93 -6.63 27.86
C SER A 218 -9.59 -7.32 28.05
N ASN A 219 -8.50 -6.54 28.08
CA ASN A 219 -7.16 -7.05 28.31
C ASN A 219 -6.97 -7.66 29.71
N VAL A 220 -7.74 -7.18 30.69
CA VAL A 220 -7.61 -7.56 32.11
C VAL A 220 -8.37 -8.84 32.43
N THR A 221 -9.59 -8.96 31.92
CA THR A 221 -10.46 -10.11 32.21
C THR A 221 -10.37 -11.22 31.17
N ALA A 222 -9.88 -10.91 29.95
CA ALA A 222 -9.97 -11.75 28.76
C ALA A 222 -11.42 -12.09 28.34
N GLU A 223 -12.38 -11.32 28.84
CA GLU A 223 -13.82 -11.47 28.58
C GLU A 223 -14.38 -10.14 28.03
N PRO A 224 -15.57 -10.15 27.40
CA PRO A 224 -16.19 -8.93 26.94
C PRO A 224 -16.45 -7.94 28.08
N HIS A 225 -16.18 -6.66 27.84
CA HIS A 225 -16.57 -5.58 28.76
C HIS A 225 -18.05 -5.70 29.13
N GLN A 226 -18.33 -5.71 30.43
CA GLN A 226 -19.71 -5.72 30.94
C GLN A 226 -20.20 -4.29 31.17
N PRO A 227 -21.52 -4.04 31.10
CA PRO A 227 -22.08 -2.72 31.39
C PRO A 227 -21.56 -2.14 32.71
N GLY A 228 -21.09 -0.89 32.68
CA GLY A 228 -20.58 -0.16 33.86
C GLY A 228 -19.17 -0.53 34.33
N THR A 229 -18.48 -1.48 33.71
CA THR A 229 -17.13 -1.91 34.13
C THR A 229 -15.97 -1.15 33.48
N LEU A 230 -16.26 -0.36 32.45
CA LEU A 230 -15.25 0.20 31.54
C LEU A 230 -14.20 1.06 32.25
N ARG A 231 -14.63 2.00 33.09
CA ARG A 231 -13.74 2.90 33.85
C ARG A 231 -12.75 2.12 34.71
N GLU A 232 -13.26 1.17 35.50
CA GLU A 232 -12.44 0.36 36.40
C GLU A 232 -11.42 -0.47 35.59
N LEU A 233 -11.86 -1.12 34.52
CA LEU A 233 -11.00 -1.97 33.70
C LEU A 233 -9.91 -1.18 32.98
N LEU A 234 -10.17 0.05 32.51
CA LEU A 234 -9.15 0.92 31.91
C LEU A 234 -8.06 1.33 32.91
N VAL A 235 -8.44 1.62 34.16
CA VAL A 235 -7.48 1.89 35.25
C VAL A 235 -6.66 0.64 35.58
N GLN A 236 -7.32 -0.51 35.70
CA GLN A 236 -6.64 -1.78 35.98
C GLN A 236 -5.69 -2.16 34.85
N GLN A 237 -6.06 -1.92 33.59
CA GLN A 237 -5.26 -2.26 32.41
C GLN A 237 -3.85 -1.67 32.47
N ILE A 238 -3.67 -0.46 33.02
CA ILE A 238 -2.35 0.19 33.13
C ILE A 238 -1.37 -0.62 34.00
N ARG A 239 -1.87 -1.32 35.03
CA ARG A 239 -1.07 -2.01 36.06
C ARG A 239 -1.28 -3.53 36.13
N ARG A 240 -2.03 -4.11 35.19
CA ARG A 240 -2.32 -5.54 35.10
C ARG A 240 -1.86 -6.10 33.74
N PRO A 241 -1.53 -7.40 33.66
CA PRO A 241 -1.13 -8.04 32.42
C PRO A 241 -2.19 -7.89 31.32
N VAL A 242 -1.74 -7.79 30.08
CA VAL A 242 -2.56 -8.05 28.90
C VAL A 242 -2.67 -9.56 28.70
N ARG A 243 -3.85 -10.12 28.98
CA ARG A 243 -4.15 -11.56 28.85
C ARG A 243 -4.57 -11.90 27.41
N TRP A 244 -3.67 -11.71 26.46
CA TRP A 244 -3.98 -11.80 25.02
C TRP A 244 -4.23 -13.25 24.57
N THR A 245 -3.45 -14.22 25.06
CA THR A 245 -3.65 -15.65 24.78
C THR A 245 -5.08 -16.09 25.13
N GLU A 246 -5.54 -15.72 26.33
CA GLU A 246 -6.91 -15.99 26.77
C GLU A 246 -7.94 -15.19 25.98
N SER A 247 -7.66 -13.93 25.64
CA SER A 247 -8.54 -13.09 24.82
C SER A 247 -8.78 -13.69 23.43
N MET A 248 -7.73 -14.21 22.79
CA MET A 248 -7.85 -14.87 21.48
C MET A 248 -8.63 -16.18 21.60
N ARG A 249 -8.40 -16.95 22.67
CA ARG A 249 -9.19 -18.16 22.96
C ARG A 249 -10.67 -17.83 23.16
N ALA A 250 -10.98 -16.79 23.93
CA ALA A 250 -12.35 -16.33 24.18
C ALA A 250 -13.09 -15.94 22.88
N LEU A 251 -12.39 -15.35 21.91
CA LEU A 251 -12.93 -15.08 20.58
C LEU A 251 -13.18 -16.37 19.77
N MET A 252 -12.23 -17.31 19.76
CA MET A 252 -12.36 -18.59 19.05
C MET A 252 -13.48 -19.46 19.62
N ASP A 253 -13.59 -19.52 20.95
CA ASP A 253 -14.69 -20.18 21.68
C ASP A 253 -16.05 -19.61 21.24
N ARG A 254 -16.12 -18.33 20.88
CA ARG A 254 -17.33 -17.63 20.40
C ARG A 254 -17.53 -17.68 18.88
N GLY A 255 -16.80 -18.54 18.17
CA GLY A 255 -16.97 -18.78 16.74
C GLY A 255 -16.30 -17.75 15.83
N VAL A 256 -15.36 -16.95 16.33
CA VAL A 256 -14.47 -16.14 15.50
C VAL A 256 -13.50 -17.07 14.78
N THR A 257 -13.50 -16.98 13.45
CA THR A 257 -12.72 -17.85 12.56
C THR A 257 -11.61 -17.09 11.85
N ASP A 258 -11.77 -15.77 11.71
CA ASP A 258 -10.82 -14.89 11.04
C ASP A 258 -10.74 -13.52 11.71
N VAL A 259 -9.65 -12.80 11.45
CA VAL A 259 -9.37 -11.49 12.06
C VAL A 259 -8.82 -10.47 11.06
N VAL A 260 -9.26 -9.22 11.21
CA VAL A 260 -8.70 -8.07 10.50
C VAL A 260 -7.91 -7.24 11.48
N GLU A 261 -6.66 -6.91 11.14
CA GLU A 261 -5.86 -5.95 11.91
C GLU A 261 -6.09 -4.55 11.34
N VAL A 262 -6.47 -3.61 12.21
CA VAL A 262 -6.82 -2.22 11.91
C VAL A 262 -5.74 -1.32 12.52
N GLY A 263 -5.11 -0.47 11.70
CA GLY A 263 -3.93 0.30 12.09
C GLY A 263 -2.62 -0.22 11.49
N PRO A 264 -1.46 0.27 11.96
CA PRO A 264 -0.18 -0.06 11.36
C PRO A 264 0.31 -1.45 11.77
N GLY A 265 0.90 -2.18 10.82
CA GLY A 265 1.61 -3.44 11.11
C GLY A 265 0.83 -4.70 10.75
N THR A 266 1.34 -5.84 11.21
CA THR A 266 0.75 -7.19 11.01
C THR A 266 0.99 -8.10 12.23
N VAL A 267 1.28 -7.51 13.39
CA VAL A 267 1.74 -8.22 14.59
C VAL A 267 0.62 -9.07 15.15
N LEU A 268 -0.60 -8.51 15.23
CA LEU A 268 -1.75 -9.22 15.79
C LEU A 268 -2.21 -10.38 14.91
N ARG A 269 -2.09 -10.28 13.59
CA ARG A 269 -2.28 -11.42 12.67
C ARG A 269 -1.28 -12.54 12.93
N GLY A 270 -0.06 -12.20 13.34
CA GLY A 270 0.94 -13.17 13.78
C GLY A 270 0.52 -13.87 15.07
N LEU A 271 0.16 -13.09 16.10
CA LEU A 271 -0.29 -13.61 17.39
C LEU A 271 -1.58 -14.43 17.29
N TRP A 272 -2.53 -14.02 16.45
CA TRP A 272 -3.74 -14.81 16.16
C TRP A 272 -3.38 -16.18 15.61
N ARG A 273 -2.48 -16.25 14.62
CA ARG A 273 -2.04 -17.53 14.03
C ARG A 273 -1.34 -18.42 15.05
N ALA A 274 -0.52 -17.86 15.93
CA ALA A 274 0.15 -18.61 17.00
C ALA A 274 -0.87 -19.20 17.98
N ASN A 275 -1.80 -18.37 18.48
CA ASN A 275 -2.87 -18.79 19.38
C ASN A 275 -3.80 -19.84 18.76
N ARG A 276 -4.19 -19.65 17.49
CA ARG A 276 -5.07 -20.58 16.77
C ARG A 276 -4.43 -21.96 16.56
N ARG A 277 -3.10 -22.03 16.40
CA ARG A 277 -2.39 -23.32 16.27
C ARG A 277 -2.42 -24.16 17.55
N ALA A 278 -2.48 -23.51 18.71
CA ALA A 278 -2.53 -24.17 20.01
C ALA A 278 -3.95 -24.25 20.60
N TYR A 279 -4.97 -23.85 19.81
CA TYR A 279 -6.34 -23.85 20.26
C TYR A 279 -6.97 -25.23 20.07
N GLU A 280 -7.53 -25.76 21.16
CA GLU A 280 -8.37 -26.96 21.15
C GLU A 280 -9.83 -26.53 21.37
N PRO A 281 -10.75 -26.85 20.45
CA PRO A 281 -12.14 -26.43 20.55
C PRO A 281 -12.82 -26.98 21.82
N LYS A 282 -13.42 -26.10 22.63
CA LYS A 282 -14.36 -26.52 23.67
C LYS A 282 -15.77 -26.64 23.11
N THR A 283 -16.47 -27.71 23.46
CA THR A 283 -17.93 -27.78 23.30
C THR A 283 -18.60 -26.84 24.30
N LEU A 284 -18.95 -25.63 23.86
CA LEU A 284 -19.75 -24.70 24.67
C LEU A 284 -21.24 -25.07 24.63
N PRO A 285 -22.00 -24.92 25.73
CA PRO A 285 -23.45 -25.02 25.72
C PRO A 285 -24.09 -23.92 24.85
N GLU A 286 -25.09 -24.28 24.03
CA GLU A 286 -25.77 -23.40 23.06
C GLU A 286 -26.28 -22.05 23.63
N SER A 287 -26.47 -21.93 24.94
CA SER A 287 -26.97 -20.71 25.60
C SER A 287 -26.02 -19.50 25.62
N GLN A 288 -24.77 -19.63 25.18
CA GLN A 288 -23.80 -18.51 25.12
C GLN A 288 -23.59 -17.95 23.70
N SER A 289 -24.31 -18.47 22.70
CA SER A 289 -24.32 -17.95 21.33
C SER A 289 -25.28 -16.76 21.19
N ALA A 290 -24.99 -15.63 21.85
CA ALA A 290 -25.74 -14.41 21.60
C ALA A 290 -25.24 -13.73 20.30
N ALA A 291 -26.13 -13.63 19.30
CA ALA A 291 -25.90 -12.80 18.12
C ALA A 291 -25.91 -11.32 18.53
N PRO A 292 -25.00 -10.47 18.00
CA PRO A 292 -24.97 -9.06 18.35
C PRO A 292 -26.22 -8.30 17.84
N ALA A 293 -26.70 -7.39 18.68
CA ALA A 293 -27.84 -6.49 18.47
C ALA A 293 -27.55 -5.43 17.36
N PRO A 294 -28.57 -4.70 16.85
CA PRO A 294 -28.39 -3.78 15.72
C PRO A 294 -27.48 -2.58 16.03
N ARG A 295 -26.83 -2.12 14.96
CA ARG A 295 -25.58 -1.34 14.89
C ARG A 295 -25.78 0.18 15.08
N PHE A 296 -24.89 0.81 15.85
CA PHE A 296 -24.62 2.26 15.85
C PHE A 296 -23.25 2.50 15.20
N VAL A 297 -23.13 3.47 14.30
CA VAL A 297 -21.84 3.93 13.75
C VAL A 297 -21.40 5.15 14.55
N PRO A 298 -20.22 5.15 15.20
CA PRO A 298 -19.73 6.32 15.95
C PRO A 298 -19.63 7.56 15.05
N THR A 299 -20.20 8.69 15.49
CA THR A 299 -20.15 9.95 14.74
C THR A 299 -18.86 10.72 15.02
N ALA A 300 -18.32 11.38 13.98
CA ALA A 300 -17.10 12.20 14.04
C ALA A 300 -17.29 13.58 14.70
N THR A 301 -18.53 13.96 15.06
CA THR A 301 -18.88 15.30 15.55
C THR A 301 -19.28 15.24 17.03
N PRO A 302 -18.87 16.22 17.87
CA PRO A 302 -19.42 16.35 19.21
C PRO A 302 -20.93 16.54 19.12
N GLN A 303 -21.71 15.69 19.79
CA GLN A 303 -23.11 15.98 20.02
C GLN A 303 -23.17 17.18 20.97
N SER A 304 -23.75 18.29 20.51
CA SER A 304 -23.96 19.48 21.32
C SER A 304 -24.82 19.14 22.54
N ALA A 305 -24.22 19.05 23.72
CA ALA A 305 -24.95 19.36 24.94
C ALA A 305 -25.38 20.82 24.84
N SER A 306 -26.69 21.07 24.92
CA SER A 306 -27.23 22.44 24.91
C SER A 306 -26.63 23.22 26.09
N PRO A 307 -26.12 24.45 25.88
CA PRO A 307 -25.45 25.20 26.92
C PRO A 307 -26.49 25.91 27.80
N GLN A 308 -26.37 25.77 29.11
CA GLN A 308 -26.83 26.82 30.01
C GLN A 308 -25.67 27.28 30.90
N SER A 309 -25.48 28.60 30.83
CA SER A 309 -24.71 29.49 31.71
C SER A 309 -23.27 29.85 31.33
N GLU A 310 -22.99 31.10 31.67
CA GLU A 310 -22.14 32.13 31.05
C GLU A 310 -20.66 32.13 31.50
N PRO A 311 -19.79 32.99 30.92
CA PRO A 311 -18.35 32.77 30.84
C PRO A 311 -17.60 33.27 32.08
N ILE A 312 -16.49 32.61 32.41
CA ILE A 312 -15.49 33.18 33.33
C ILE A 312 -14.13 33.21 32.64
N ALA A 313 -13.56 34.41 32.65
CA ALA A 313 -12.34 34.85 32.00
C ALA A 313 -11.07 34.11 32.45
N ALA A 314 -10.13 33.98 31.52
CA ALA A 314 -8.74 33.64 31.80
C ALA A 314 -8.04 34.77 32.59
N PRO A 315 -7.13 34.43 33.51
CA PRO A 315 -6.06 35.34 33.90
C PRO A 315 -4.69 34.79 33.48
N ASN A 316 -3.95 35.60 32.72
CA ASN A 316 -2.50 35.52 32.65
C ASN A 316 -1.90 36.07 33.96
N LEU A 317 -0.86 35.41 34.50
CA LEU A 317 0.52 35.93 34.57
C LEU A 317 1.38 35.16 35.62
N LEU A 318 2.54 34.69 35.12
CA LEU A 318 3.91 34.78 35.66
C LEU A 318 4.35 34.03 36.95
N SER A 319 5.42 33.25 36.74
CA SER A 319 6.63 33.05 37.56
C SER A 319 6.71 33.49 39.04
N ASN A 320 7.23 32.54 39.84
CA ASN A 320 8.12 32.64 41.01
C ASN A 320 7.58 32.83 42.46
N GLN A 321 8.06 31.91 43.32
CA GLN A 321 8.35 31.97 44.77
C GLN A 321 7.29 31.64 45.85
N ALA A 322 7.59 30.53 46.55
CA ALA A 322 7.70 30.33 48.01
C ALA A 322 6.48 30.40 49.00
N ILE A 323 6.20 29.22 49.60
CA ILE A 323 6.05 28.90 51.05
C ILE A 323 4.77 29.31 51.84
N ALA A 324 4.19 28.27 52.48
CA ALA A 324 3.45 28.16 53.76
C ALA A 324 1.89 28.17 53.83
N SER A 325 1.38 27.10 54.45
CA SER A 325 0.03 26.76 55.00
C SER A 325 -0.45 27.74 56.10
N PRO A 326 -1.64 27.58 56.79
CA PRO A 326 -2.72 26.56 56.74
C PRO A 326 -4.21 27.05 56.86
N ARG A 327 -5.14 26.08 56.71
CA ARG A 327 -6.60 25.91 57.08
C ARG A 327 -7.04 26.49 58.47
N PRO A 328 -8.31 26.39 59.00
CA PRO A 328 -9.68 25.96 58.51
C PRO A 328 -10.86 26.84 59.13
N PRO A 329 -12.08 26.37 59.57
CA PRO A 329 -13.27 25.69 58.97
C PRO A 329 -14.70 26.30 59.26
N ALA A 330 -15.77 25.67 58.70
CA ALA A 330 -17.03 25.20 59.36
C ALA A 330 -18.43 25.76 58.92
N ALA A 331 -19.25 24.88 58.28
CA ALA A 331 -20.64 24.35 58.56
C ALA A 331 -21.76 25.21 59.25
N PRO A 332 -23.07 24.77 59.34
CA PRO A 332 -23.93 23.82 58.60
C PRO A 332 -25.39 24.33 58.27
N THR A 333 -26.25 23.42 57.78
CA THR A 333 -27.66 23.40 57.28
C THR A 333 -28.79 23.90 58.23
N PRO A 334 -30.11 24.00 57.83
CA PRO A 334 -31.07 22.85 57.82
C PRO A 334 -32.29 22.89 56.83
N HIS A 335 -32.98 21.74 56.68
CA HIS A 335 -34.30 21.49 56.04
C HIS A 335 -35.51 21.85 56.94
N PRO A 336 -36.78 21.92 56.44
CA PRO A 336 -37.75 20.78 56.53
C PRO A 336 -38.84 20.68 55.40
N ALA A 337 -39.59 19.55 55.37
CA ALA A 337 -40.80 19.20 54.58
C ALA A 337 -42.10 19.30 55.48
N PRO A 338 -43.35 18.75 55.20
CA PRO A 338 -43.95 17.95 54.09
C PRO A 338 -45.50 18.12 53.77
N THR A 339 -46.08 17.20 52.93
CA THR A 339 -47.48 16.64 52.80
C THR A 339 -48.66 17.39 52.09
N ALA A 340 -49.67 16.79 51.39
CA ALA A 340 -50.06 15.44 50.91
C ALA A 340 -51.35 15.44 50.01
N GLN A 341 -51.60 14.34 49.23
CA GLN A 341 -52.87 13.57 48.98
C GLN A 341 -53.24 13.17 47.52
N ALA A 342 -53.76 11.93 47.37
CA ALA A 342 -54.31 11.18 46.19
C ALA A 342 -55.75 10.66 46.54
N PRO A 343 -56.61 10.05 45.65
CA PRO A 343 -56.43 8.75 44.93
C PRO A 343 -57.21 8.55 43.57
N GLN A 344 -57.15 7.33 42.98
CA GLN A 344 -57.54 6.85 41.60
C GLN A 344 -58.99 6.22 41.44
N PRO A 345 -59.36 5.25 40.52
CA PRO A 345 -59.28 4.96 39.03
C PRO A 345 -60.68 4.53 38.41
N PRO A 346 -60.88 3.50 37.51
CA PRO A 346 -60.68 3.32 36.03
C PRO A 346 -61.94 2.86 35.20
N GLY A 347 -61.84 2.62 33.86
CA GLY A 347 -62.78 1.72 33.10
C GLY A 347 -62.96 1.92 31.56
N PRO A 348 -63.46 0.93 30.74
CA PRO A 348 -62.79 0.40 29.52
C PRO A 348 -63.68 0.24 28.20
N PRO A 349 -63.54 -0.76 27.26
CA PRO A 349 -63.34 -0.63 25.76
C PRO A 349 -64.38 -1.44 24.86
N PRO A 350 -64.07 -2.23 23.79
CA PRO A 350 -63.54 -2.06 22.38
C PRO A 350 -64.48 -2.62 21.22
N ASN A 351 -64.03 -2.65 19.92
CA ASN A 351 -63.84 -3.84 19.03
C ASN A 351 -64.18 -3.77 17.49
N GLN A 352 -63.31 -4.48 16.73
CA GLN A 352 -63.14 -5.05 15.35
C GLN A 352 -64.22 -5.22 14.21
N ALA A 353 -63.65 -5.26 12.97
CA ALA A 353 -63.76 -6.25 11.84
C ALA A 353 -64.73 -6.12 10.61
N ALA A 354 -64.07 -6.09 9.42
CA ALA A 354 -64.21 -6.92 8.18
C ALA A 354 -65.45 -6.97 7.23
N ALA A 355 -65.13 -6.93 5.91
CA ALA A 355 -65.57 -7.85 4.81
C ALA A 355 -66.31 -7.32 3.55
N SER A 356 -65.70 -7.66 2.39
CA SER A 356 -66.04 -7.85 0.96
C SER A 356 -67.47 -7.83 0.34
N ALA A 357 -67.48 -7.35 -0.93
CA ALA A 357 -68.02 -7.93 -2.19
C ALA A 357 -69.37 -7.50 -2.84
N ARG A 358 -69.23 -7.13 -4.15
CA ARG A 358 -70.05 -7.36 -5.38
C ARG A 358 -71.36 -6.58 -5.71
N LEU A 359 -71.38 -6.17 -7.00
CA LEU A 359 -72.34 -5.56 -7.97
C LEU A 359 -73.75 -6.24 -8.07
N PRO A 360 -74.82 -5.70 -8.74
CA PRO A 360 -74.81 -5.07 -10.11
C PRO A 360 -75.90 -4.01 -10.57
N ALA A 361 -75.59 -3.36 -11.73
CA ALA A 361 -76.35 -2.94 -12.94
C ALA A 361 -77.62 -2.00 -13.00
N ALA A 362 -77.46 -0.87 -13.73
CA ALA A 362 -78.23 -0.24 -14.86
C ALA A 362 -79.71 0.24 -14.68
N PRO A 363 -80.30 1.21 -15.47
CA PRO A 363 -80.01 1.53 -16.89
C PRO A 363 -80.18 3.00 -17.47
N THR A 364 -79.52 3.20 -18.62
CA THR A 364 -79.81 3.94 -19.91
C THR A 364 -80.60 5.26 -20.02
N LEU A 365 -80.13 6.16 -20.92
CA LEU A 365 -80.91 6.84 -22.00
C LEU A 365 -79.97 7.53 -23.05
N HIS A 366 -80.29 7.36 -24.36
CA HIS A 366 -79.79 8.03 -25.59
C HIS A 366 -81.00 8.20 -26.55
N PRO A 367 -81.11 9.19 -27.50
CA PRO A 367 -80.38 9.25 -28.80
C PRO A 367 -80.12 10.70 -29.39
N ALA A 368 -79.03 11.03 -30.13
CA ALA A 368 -78.68 10.97 -31.59
C ALA A 368 -79.48 11.90 -32.55
N PRO A 369 -79.05 12.32 -33.80
CA PRO A 369 -77.86 11.97 -34.61
C PRO A 369 -77.21 13.11 -35.50
N THR A 370 -76.07 12.86 -36.18
CA THR A 370 -75.85 13.22 -37.63
C THR A 370 -74.60 12.59 -38.29
N ALA A 371 -74.86 11.95 -39.45
CA ALA A 371 -74.09 11.75 -40.71
C ALA A 371 -72.69 11.08 -40.77
N GLN A 372 -72.61 10.02 -41.59
CA GLN A 372 -71.44 9.23 -42.00
C GLN A 372 -70.99 9.51 -43.46
N ALA A 373 -69.69 9.33 -43.73
CA ALA A 373 -69.05 9.18 -45.04
C ALA A 373 -67.98 8.06 -44.98
N PRO A 374 -67.49 7.50 -46.10
CA PRO A 374 -67.39 6.06 -46.36
C PRO A 374 -66.13 5.36 -45.81
N GLN A 375 -66.24 4.04 -45.57
CA GLN A 375 -65.13 3.16 -45.19
C GLN A 375 -64.23 2.78 -46.37
N PRO A 376 -62.88 2.89 -46.24
CA PRO A 376 -61.93 2.24 -47.13
C PRO A 376 -61.50 0.85 -46.62
N LYS A 377 -61.17 -0.03 -47.58
CA LYS A 377 -60.65 -1.41 -47.45
C LYS A 377 -59.46 -1.55 -46.48
N PRO A 378 -59.19 -2.76 -45.96
CA PRO A 378 -57.98 -3.03 -45.15
C PRO A 378 -56.72 -2.71 -45.96
N ALA A 379 -55.90 -1.78 -45.46
CA ALA A 379 -54.60 -1.49 -46.05
C ALA A 379 -53.64 -2.66 -45.82
N ALA A 380 -52.94 -3.05 -46.88
CA ALA A 380 -51.89 -4.07 -46.85
C ALA A 380 -50.81 -3.69 -45.83
N ALA A 381 -50.27 -4.70 -45.15
CA ALA A 381 -49.09 -4.53 -44.30
C ALA A 381 -47.96 -3.86 -45.09
N PRO A 382 -47.21 -2.91 -44.48
CA PRO A 382 -46.09 -2.28 -45.14
C PRO A 382 -45.08 -3.37 -45.56
N PRO A 383 -44.41 -3.24 -46.72
CA PRO A 383 -43.35 -4.16 -47.08
C PRO A 383 -42.31 -4.13 -45.96
N LEU A 384 -42.02 -5.30 -45.39
CA LEU A 384 -40.89 -5.50 -44.49
C LEU A 384 -39.66 -4.99 -45.23
N THR A 385 -39.13 -3.84 -44.80
CA THR A 385 -37.74 -3.49 -45.09
C THR A 385 -36.90 -4.69 -44.66
N PRO A 386 -36.06 -5.27 -45.54
CA PRO A 386 -35.18 -6.35 -45.11
C PRO A 386 -34.40 -5.83 -43.91
N ALA A 387 -34.40 -6.62 -42.82
CA ALA A 387 -33.58 -6.33 -41.67
C ALA A 387 -32.16 -6.02 -42.15
N PRO A 388 -31.51 -4.96 -41.63
CA PRO A 388 -30.13 -4.68 -42.01
C PRO A 388 -29.33 -5.97 -41.83
N HIS A 389 -28.60 -6.37 -42.87
CA HIS A 389 -27.68 -7.50 -42.78
C HIS A 389 -26.87 -7.33 -41.48
N PRO A 390 -26.71 -8.39 -40.66
CA PRO A 390 -25.84 -8.31 -39.49
C PRO A 390 -24.50 -7.77 -39.98
N ALA A 391 -24.07 -6.64 -39.40
CA ALA A 391 -22.79 -6.06 -39.75
C ALA A 391 -21.74 -7.16 -39.63
N PRO A 392 -20.81 -7.29 -40.60
CA PRO A 392 -19.73 -8.26 -40.47
C PRO A 392 -19.06 -8.04 -39.11
N PRO A 393 -18.62 -9.13 -38.45
CA PRO A 393 -18.00 -9.00 -37.14
C PRO A 393 -16.87 -7.97 -37.18
N PRO A 394 -16.68 -7.17 -36.12
CA PRO A 394 -15.62 -6.19 -36.11
C PRO A 394 -14.28 -6.91 -36.29
N THR A 395 -13.59 -6.61 -37.38
CA THR A 395 -12.20 -7.02 -37.58
C THR A 395 -11.33 -6.08 -36.78
N TRP A 396 -10.61 -6.62 -35.80
CA TRP A 396 -9.75 -5.81 -34.93
C TRP A 396 -8.39 -5.65 -35.61
N ARG A 397 -7.98 -4.41 -35.87
CA ARG A 397 -6.61 -4.13 -36.29
C ARG A 397 -5.76 -3.80 -35.06
N PRO A 398 -4.42 -3.97 -35.11
CA PRO A 398 -3.54 -3.56 -34.03
C PRO A 398 -3.71 -2.09 -33.61
N GLN A 399 -4.00 -1.21 -34.58
CA GLN A 399 -4.24 0.21 -34.34
C GLN A 399 -5.60 0.48 -33.67
N ASP A 400 -6.52 -0.48 -33.62
CA ASP A 400 -7.79 -0.32 -32.92
C ASP A 400 -7.66 -0.60 -31.41
N LEU A 401 -6.51 -1.16 -30.97
CA LEU A 401 -6.22 -1.42 -29.57
C LEU A 401 -5.67 -0.17 -28.85
N GLY A 402 -6.21 0.10 -27.66
CA GLY A 402 -5.84 1.24 -26.82
C GLY A 402 -6.30 2.59 -27.37
N SER A 403 -5.74 3.67 -26.81
CA SER A 403 -6.20 5.03 -27.02
C SER A 403 -5.65 5.64 -28.33
N ALA A 404 -6.56 6.09 -29.20
CA ALA A 404 -6.20 6.88 -30.37
C ALA A 404 -5.58 8.24 -30.01
N ALA A 405 -5.97 8.82 -28.87
CA ALA A 405 -5.38 10.07 -28.38
C ALA A 405 -3.92 9.84 -27.97
N PHE A 406 -3.63 8.75 -27.26
CA PHE A 406 -2.26 8.36 -26.91
C PHE A 406 -1.38 8.24 -28.16
N ARG A 407 -1.87 7.52 -29.18
CA ARG A 407 -1.14 7.36 -30.45
C ARG A 407 -0.82 8.68 -31.15
N ARG A 408 -1.78 9.61 -31.20
CA ARG A 408 -1.53 10.95 -31.77
C ARG A 408 -0.51 11.73 -30.95
N ASP A 409 -0.68 11.75 -29.63
CA ASP A 409 0.10 12.58 -28.72
C ASP A 409 1.58 12.16 -28.65
N TYR A 410 1.84 10.86 -28.78
CA TYR A 410 3.20 10.30 -28.84
C TYR A 410 3.69 10.05 -30.28
N GLY A 411 2.84 10.29 -31.29
CA GLY A 411 3.14 10.07 -32.69
C GLY A 411 3.37 8.60 -33.07
N VAL A 412 2.86 7.64 -32.29
CA VAL A 412 3.14 6.21 -32.46
C VAL A 412 2.05 5.47 -33.24
N GLU A 413 2.45 4.44 -33.99
CA GLU A 413 1.53 3.59 -34.77
C GLU A 413 0.62 2.74 -33.87
N TYR A 414 1.17 2.25 -32.76
CA TYR A 414 0.48 1.39 -31.78
C TYR A 414 0.47 2.04 -30.41
N ALA A 415 -0.55 1.75 -29.60
CA ALA A 415 -0.60 2.13 -28.20
C ALA A 415 0.35 1.24 -27.36
N TYR A 416 1.64 1.30 -27.69
CA TYR A 416 2.70 0.42 -27.24
C TYR A 416 3.98 1.23 -27.05
N LEU A 417 4.68 0.99 -25.94
CA LEU A 417 6.00 1.55 -25.64
C LEU A 417 6.98 0.45 -25.25
N ALA A 418 8.26 0.64 -25.58
CA ALA A 418 9.35 -0.10 -24.93
C ALA A 418 9.81 0.69 -23.69
N GLY A 419 9.60 0.11 -22.50
CA GLY A 419 9.98 0.73 -21.23
C GLY A 419 11.49 0.75 -21.03
N ALA A 420 11.97 1.64 -20.16
CA ALA A 420 13.40 1.76 -19.94
C ALA A 420 13.97 0.57 -19.16
N MET A 421 15.23 0.27 -19.42
CA MET A 421 16.02 -0.74 -18.72
C MET A 421 17.37 -0.11 -18.38
N TYR A 422 17.71 -0.06 -17.09
CA TYR A 422 18.84 0.65 -16.49
C TYR A 422 20.21 0.36 -17.14
N HIS A 423 21.21 1.20 -16.86
CA HIS A 423 22.56 1.15 -17.42
C HIS A 423 22.61 1.06 -18.95
N GLY A 424 21.68 1.71 -19.65
CA GLY A 424 21.65 1.70 -21.11
C GLY A 424 21.30 0.34 -21.73
N ILE A 425 20.73 -0.61 -20.96
CA ILE A 425 20.21 -1.86 -21.51
C ILE A 425 19.08 -1.54 -22.51
N ALA A 426 18.22 -0.59 -22.18
CA ALA A 426 17.41 0.10 -23.19
C ALA A 426 18.32 1.12 -23.89
N SER A 427 19.06 0.62 -24.88
CA SER A 427 20.16 1.30 -25.56
C SER A 427 19.67 2.39 -26.52
N THR A 428 20.60 3.17 -27.05
CA THR A 428 20.30 4.08 -28.16
C THR A 428 19.80 3.32 -29.38
N ASP A 429 20.39 2.16 -29.69
CA ASP A 429 20.02 1.35 -30.87
C ASP A 429 18.59 0.83 -30.76
N LEU A 430 18.18 0.42 -29.56
CA LEU A 430 16.82 -0.03 -29.27
C LEU A 430 15.82 1.11 -29.50
N VAL A 431 16.12 2.29 -28.96
CA VAL A 431 15.26 3.46 -29.07
C VAL A 431 15.21 3.98 -30.51
N ILE A 432 16.34 3.97 -31.23
CA ILE A 432 16.41 4.32 -32.66
C ILE A 432 15.56 3.36 -33.49
N ARG A 433 15.69 2.05 -33.25
CA ARG A 433 14.92 1.02 -33.94
C ARG A 433 13.42 1.21 -33.74
N MET A 434 12.98 1.42 -32.49
CA MET A 434 11.59 1.72 -32.17
C MET A 434 11.11 3.01 -32.86
N GLY A 435 11.87 4.10 -32.71
CA GLY A 435 11.52 5.41 -33.26
C GLY A 435 11.42 5.43 -34.79
N GLY A 436 12.35 4.77 -35.47
CA GLY A 436 12.37 4.61 -36.93
C GLY A 436 11.24 3.74 -37.47
N ALA A 437 10.72 2.81 -36.66
CA ALA A 437 9.60 1.94 -37.01
C ALA A 437 8.22 2.57 -36.75
N GLY A 438 8.16 3.85 -36.36
CA GLY A 438 6.91 4.54 -36.01
C GLY A 438 6.40 4.22 -34.59
N LEU A 439 7.25 3.65 -33.73
CA LEU A 439 6.96 3.38 -32.33
C LEU A 439 7.82 4.28 -31.43
N MET A 440 7.83 4.05 -30.12
CA MET A 440 8.67 4.80 -29.18
C MET A 440 9.23 3.88 -28.09
N GLY A 441 10.49 4.13 -27.72
CA GLY A 441 11.15 3.53 -26.56
C GLY A 441 11.75 4.59 -25.65
N PHE A 442 11.97 4.22 -24.39
CA PHE A 442 12.63 5.06 -23.40
C PHE A 442 14.07 4.59 -23.16
N PHE A 443 15.03 5.50 -23.29
CA PHE A 443 16.43 5.20 -23.03
C PHE A 443 16.68 4.96 -21.53
N GLY A 444 17.48 3.93 -21.23
CA GLY A 444 17.84 3.47 -19.90
C GLY A 444 18.85 4.34 -19.16
N ALA A 445 18.51 5.59 -18.82
CA ALA A 445 19.44 6.52 -18.19
C ALA A 445 19.85 6.16 -16.76
N GLY A 446 19.02 5.41 -16.02
CA GLY A 446 19.27 5.04 -14.63
C GLY A 446 20.64 4.37 -14.44
N GLY A 447 21.46 4.91 -13.53
CA GLY A 447 22.78 4.36 -13.21
C GLY A 447 23.93 4.75 -14.16
N LEU A 448 23.66 5.56 -15.20
CA LEU A 448 24.70 6.11 -16.09
C LEU A 448 25.18 7.49 -15.61
N PRO A 449 26.44 7.86 -15.85
CA PRO A 449 26.91 9.23 -15.59
C PRO A 449 26.26 10.23 -16.56
N LEU A 450 26.10 11.48 -16.12
CA LEU A 450 25.43 12.53 -16.90
C LEU A 450 26.02 12.74 -18.30
N SER A 451 27.35 12.59 -18.45
CA SER A 451 28.03 12.72 -19.74
C SER A 451 27.59 11.65 -20.75
N GLU A 452 27.33 10.43 -20.30
CA GLU A 452 26.83 9.35 -21.16
C GLU A 452 25.36 9.56 -21.49
N VAL A 453 24.56 10.04 -20.53
CA VAL A 453 23.16 10.42 -20.79
C VAL A 453 23.08 11.54 -21.83
N GLU A 454 23.95 12.55 -21.75
CA GLU A 454 24.03 13.63 -22.74
C GLU A 454 24.45 13.10 -24.13
N ALA A 455 25.46 12.23 -24.19
CA ALA A 455 25.89 11.61 -25.45
C ALA A 455 24.78 10.75 -26.09
N ALA A 456 23.99 10.04 -25.27
CA ALA A 456 22.84 9.29 -25.73
C ALA A 456 21.77 10.20 -26.34
N ILE A 457 21.40 11.31 -25.67
CA ILE A 457 20.42 12.27 -26.20
C ILE A 457 20.88 12.83 -27.56
N ARG A 458 22.15 13.21 -27.67
CA ARG A 458 22.71 13.74 -28.94
C ARG A 458 22.68 12.70 -30.05
N THR A 459 22.95 11.44 -29.73
CA THR A 459 22.84 10.34 -30.68
C THR A 459 21.39 10.14 -31.14
N LEU A 460 20.44 10.02 -30.20
CA LEU A 460 19.03 9.85 -30.52
C LEU A 460 18.49 10.99 -31.40
N ARG A 461 18.85 12.24 -31.10
CA ARG A 461 18.47 13.41 -31.90
C ARG A 461 19.07 13.41 -33.30
N ARG A 462 20.33 12.98 -33.43
CA ARG A 462 20.99 12.91 -34.73
C ARG A 462 20.31 11.89 -35.63
N GLU A 463 19.95 10.72 -35.09
CA GLU A 463 19.40 9.62 -35.87
C GLU A 463 17.88 9.75 -36.11
N LEU A 464 17.11 10.28 -35.14
CA LEU A 464 15.65 10.38 -35.23
C LEU A 464 15.13 11.79 -35.55
N GLY A 465 16.01 12.80 -35.56
CA GLY A 465 15.67 14.20 -35.73
C GLY A 465 15.23 14.91 -34.44
N PRO A 466 15.02 16.23 -34.50
CA PRO A 466 14.70 17.07 -33.34
C PRO A 466 13.34 16.74 -32.70
N ASP A 467 12.37 16.30 -33.52
CA ASP A 467 11.03 15.84 -33.09
C ASP A 467 10.92 14.30 -33.13
N GLY A 468 12.05 13.61 -33.01
CA GLY A 468 12.14 12.15 -33.06
C GLY A 468 11.31 11.47 -31.97
N ARG A 469 10.80 10.26 -32.26
CA ARG A 469 10.01 9.45 -31.34
C ARG A 469 10.90 8.72 -30.33
N PHE A 470 11.39 9.45 -29.34
CA PHE A 470 12.12 8.88 -28.22
C PHE A 470 11.73 9.53 -26.90
N GLY A 471 11.96 8.80 -25.82
CA GLY A 471 11.90 9.32 -24.47
C GLY A 471 13.13 8.93 -23.65
N MET A 472 13.26 9.53 -22.47
CA MET A 472 14.34 9.26 -21.53
C MET A 472 13.76 8.79 -20.19
N ASN A 473 14.41 7.84 -19.54
CA ASN A 473 14.05 7.47 -18.18
C ASN A 473 14.49 8.57 -17.19
N LEU A 474 13.59 9.00 -16.32
CA LEU A 474 13.92 9.83 -15.16
C LEU A 474 13.68 9.00 -13.90
N LEU A 475 14.76 8.46 -13.35
CA LEU A 475 14.72 7.65 -12.14
C LEU A 475 14.77 8.57 -10.90
N CYS A 476 13.84 8.38 -9.96
CA CYS A 476 13.89 9.07 -8.68
C CYS A 476 15.13 8.64 -7.89
N THR A 477 15.87 9.59 -7.33
CA THR A 477 17.04 9.33 -6.47
C THR A 477 16.86 10.00 -5.10
N PRO A 478 16.07 9.40 -4.18
CA PRO A 478 15.76 10.04 -2.89
C PRO A 478 16.98 10.37 -2.04
N ASP A 479 18.03 9.55 -2.14
CA ASP A 479 19.29 9.73 -1.40
C ASP A 479 20.23 10.75 -2.06
N ASP A 480 19.96 11.14 -3.32
CA ASP A 480 20.69 12.17 -4.05
C ASP A 480 19.74 13.02 -4.91
N PRO A 481 18.98 13.95 -4.29
CA PRO A 481 18.06 14.84 -5.01
C PRO A 481 18.77 15.79 -5.98
N ALA A 482 20.07 16.05 -5.78
CA ALA A 482 20.86 16.91 -6.66
C ALA A 482 21.11 16.23 -8.01
N LEU A 483 21.31 14.90 -8.02
CA LEU A 483 21.42 14.14 -9.25
C LEU A 483 20.14 14.22 -10.10
N GLU A 484 18.96 14.02 -9.49
CA GLU A 484 17.68 14.15 -10.19
C GLU A 484 17.52 15.55 -10.81
N ALA A 485 17.85 16.61 -10.04
CA ALA A 485 17.84 17.98 -10.53
C ALA A 485 18.78 18.19 -11.73
N ALA A 486 20.00 17.67 -11.65
CA ALA A 486 20.99 17.79 -12.71
C ALA A 486 20.58 17.04 -13.99
N VAL A 487 19.91 15.88 -13.87
CA VAL A 487 19.32 15.16 -15.01
C VAL A 487 18.19 15.98 -15.64
N VAL A 488 17.31 16.57 -14.82
CA VAL A 488 16.24 17.47 -15.32
C VAL A 488 16.82 18.69 -16.03
N ASP A 489 17.89 19.30 -15.50
CA ASP A 489 18.60 20.40 -16.15
C ASP A 489 19.14 19.99 -17.52
N LEU A 490 19.75 18.81 -17.61
CA LEU A 490 20.20 18.25 -18.87
C LEU A 490 19.04 18.04 -19.85
N TYR A 491 17.93 17.47 -19.40
CA TYR A 491 16.77 17.20 -20.27
C TYR A 491 16.11 18.48 -20.78
N LEU A 492 16.01 19.51 -19.95
CA LEU A 492 15.46 20.80 -20.37
C LEU A 492 16.40 21.52 -21.34
N ARG A 493 17.71 21.55 -21.07
CA ARG A 493 18.74 22.10 -21.97
C ARG A 493 18.76 21.39 -23.32
N GLU A 494 18.75 20.07 -23.29
CA GLU A 494 18.73 19.21 -24.47
C GLU A 494 17.29 18.93 -24.93
N GLY A 495 16.31 19.78 -24.60
CA GLY A 495 14.93 19.77 -25.12
C GLY A 495 14.26 18.39 -25.24
N VAL A 496 14.44 17.51 -24.26
CA VAL A 496 13.82 16.18 -24.19
C VAL A 496 12.34 16.34 -23.84
N ARG A 497 11.44 15.85 -24.72
CA ARG A 497 9.99 16.06 -24.60
C ARG A 497 9.22 14.95 -23.88
N HIS A 498 9.78 13.75 -23.82
CA HIS A 498 9.10 12.61 -23.22
C HIS A 498 10.00 11.98 -22.16
N VAL A 499 9.44 11.81 -20.96
CA VAL A 499 10.10 11.14 -19.85
C VAL A 499 9.25 9.99 -19.32
N GLU A 500 9.88 8.87 -19.04
CA GLU A 500 9.32 7.82 -18.18
C GLU A 500 9.81 8.07 -16.76
N ALA A 501 8.92 8.53 -15.89
CA ALA A 501 9.23 8.79 -14.48
C ALA A 501 9.03 7.51 -13.67
N ALA A 502 10.10 6.99 -13.07
CA ALA A 502 10.09 5.70 -12.36
C ALA A 502 10.67 5.81 -10.94
N ALA A 503 10.28 4.88 -10.06
CA ALA A 503 10.71 4.77 -8.66
C ALA A 503 10.33 5.95 -7.75
N TYR A 504 9.44 6.85 -8.19
CA TYR A 504 8.92 7.92 -7.35
C TYR A 504 7.99 7.37 -6.27
N THR A 505 8.20 7.78 -5.02
CA THR A 505 7.26 7.58 -3.91
C THR A 505 6.39 8.82 -3.66
N ARG A 506 6.82 9.97 -4.17
CA ARG A 506 6.13 11.27 -4.12
C ARG A 506 6.59 12.12 -5.30
N VAL A 507 5.81 13.12 -5.69
CA VAL A 507 6.23 14.12 -6.68
C VAL A 507 7.32 15.05 -6.11
N THR A 508 8.29 15.42 -6.93
CA THR A 508 9.48 16.18 -6.52
C THR A 508 9.56 17.53 -7.26
N ALA A 509 10.31 18.48 -6.72
CA ALA A 509 10.51 19.78 -7.37
C ALA A 509 11.15 19.66 -8.77
N PRO A 510 12.20 18.84 -9.01
CA PRO A 510 12.75 18.64 -10.35
C PRO A 510 11.73 18.08 -11.34
N LEU A 511 10.90 17.12 -10.93
CA LEU A 511 9.85 16.55 -11.79
C LEU A 511 8.79 17.60 -12.18
N ILE A 512 8.33 18.42 -11.23
CA ILE A 512 7.39 19.53 -11.50
C ILE A 512 8.01 20.54 -12.46
N ARG A 513 9.28 20.91 -12.22
CA ARG A 513 10.03 21.81 -13.10
C ARG A 513 10.12 21.23 -14.52
N TYR A 514 10.49 19.96 -14.67
CA TYR A 514 10.54 19.29 -15.96
C TYR A 514 9.20 19.39 -16.69
N ARG A 515 8.12 19.01 -16.00
CA ARG A 515 6.76 18.99 -16.57
C ARG A 515 6.33 20.37 -17.09
N PHE A 516 6.50 21.42 -16.29
CA PHE A 516 5.84 22.70 -16.53
C PHE A 516 6.75 23.82 -17.05
N THR A 517 8.04 23.57 -17.26
CA THR A 517 8.91 24.54 -17.95
C THR A 517 8.40 24.78 -19.38
N GLY A 518 8.12 26.04 -19.72
CA GLY A 518 7.52 26.48 -20.98
C GLY A 518 6.00 26.34 -21.05
N ALA A 519 5.33 26.02 -19.94
CA ALA A 519 3.87 25.98 -19.88
C ALA A 519 3.27 27.38 -20.09
N HIS A 520 2.27 27.48 -20.95
CA HIS A 520 1.60 28.73 -21.28
C HIS A 520 0.16 28.46 -21.73
N ARG A 521 -0.66 29.50 -21.86
CA ARG A 521 -1.97 29.40 -22.50
C ARG A 521 -1.88 29.77 -23.97
N ASP A 522 -2.64 29.08 -24.81
CA ASP A 522 -2.80 29.47 -26.21
C ASP A 522 -3.77 30.66 -26.37
N ARG A 523 -4.10 31.00 -27.63
CA ARG A 523 -4.99 32.13 -27.96
C ARG A 523 -6.42 31.95 -27.47
N ASP A 524 -6.86 30.70 -27.27
CA ASP A 524 -8.19 30.35 -26.80
C ASP A 524 -8.21 30.12 -25.27
N GLY A 525 -7.09 30.40 -24.61
CA GLY A 525 -6.92 30.26 -23.16
C GLY A 525 -6.67 28.83 -22.70
N GLN A 526 -6.49 27.86 -23.62
CA GLN A 526 -6.23 26.47 -23.25
C GLN A 526 -4.81 26.30 -22.75
N PRO A 527 -4.59 25.53 -21.67
CA PRO A 527 -3.26 25.30 -21.14
C PRO A 527 -2.45 24.38 -22.07
N ILE A 528 -1.26 24.82 -22.44
CA ILE A 528 -0.31 24.11 -23.30
C ILE A 528 0.91 23.72 -22.48
N VAL A 529 1.18 22.42 -22.41
CA VAL A 529 2.37 21.83 -21.79
C VAL A 529 3.08 20.97 -22.82
N ARG A 530 4.36 21.23 -23.05
CA ARG A 530 5.16 20.54 -24.09
C ARG A 530 5.82 19.26 -23.60
N ASN A 531 6.20 19.20 -22.32
CA ASN A 531 6.95 18.08 -21.78
C ASN A 531 5.97 17.07 -21.18
N ARG A 532 6.03 15.82 -21.64
CA ARG A 532 5.12 14.74 -21.25
C ARG A 532 5.81 13.75 -20.33
N ILE A 533 5.06 13.25 -19.36
CA ILE A 533 5.51 12.27 -18.39
C ILE A 533 4.63 11.04 -18.51
N VAL A 534 5.24 9.88 -18.74
CA VAL A 534 4.66 8.57 -18.43
C VAL A 534 5.09 8.21 -17.02
N ALA A 535 4.19 8.30 -16.05
CA ALA A 535 4.51 7.96 -14.65
C ALA A 535 4.32 6.47 -14.42
N LYS A 536 5.41 5.74 -14.20
CA LYS A 536 5.38 4.31 -13.96
C LYS A 536 5.26 4.03 -12.46
N VAL A 537 4.12 3.48 -12.06
CA VAL A 537 3.70 3.36 -10.65
C VAL A 537 3.02 2.02 -10.40
N SER A 538 3.19 1.47 -9.20
CA SER A 538 2.51 0.25 -8.76
C SER A 538 1.55 0.49 -7.60
N ARG A 539 1.62 1.66 -6.96
CA ARG A 539 0.87 1.98 -5.73
C ARG A 539 -0.19 3.07 -5.92
N PRO A 540 -1.43 2.87 -5.43
CA PRO A 540 -2.51 3.84 -5.60
C PRO A 540 -2.20 5.24 -5.08
N GLU A 541 -1.52 5.35 -3.92
CA GLU A 541 -1.15 6.64 -3.34
C GLU A 541 -0.18 7.45 -4.22
N VAL A 542 0.76 6.77 -4.87
CA VAL A 542 1.70 7.39 -5.81
C VAL A 542 0.95 7.78 -7.08
N ALA A 543 0.13 6.89 -7.63
CA ALA A 543 -0.70 7.20 -8.81
C ALA A 543 -1.58 8.43 -8.57
N ALA A 544 -2.20 8.55 -7.39
CA ALA A 544 -3.02 9.70 -7.02
C ALA A 544 -2.22 11.01 -7.03
N ALA A 545 -0.97 10.99 -6.54
CA ALA A 545 -0.10 12.17 -6.56
C ALA A 545 0.25 12.62 -7.99
N PHE A 546 0.42 11.69 -8.93
CA PHE A 546 0.67 12.02 -10.34
C PHE A 546 -0.60 12.43 -11.11
N LEU A 547 -1.76 11.92 -10.69
CA LEU A 547 -3.09 12.28 -11.21
C LEU A 547 -3.56 13.66 -10.72
N SER A 548 -3.01 14.14 -9.63
CA SER A 548 -3.32 15.46 -9.05
C SER A 548 -2.46 16.55 -9.68
N PRO A 549 -2.85 17.83 -9.58
CA PRO A 549 -1.94 18.93 -9.83
C PRO A 549 -0.82 18.97 -8.78
N PRO A 550 0.29 19.68 -9.04
CA PRO A 550 1.34 19.87 -8.04
C PRO A 550 0.77 20.46 -6.74
N PRO A 551 1.18 19.96 -5.56
CA PRO A 551 0.77 20.53 -4.28
C PRO A 551 1.10 22.04 -4.21
N PRO A 552 0.20 22.91 -3.71
CA PRO A 552 0.45 24.36 -3.68
C PRO A 552 1.77 24.75 -3.01
N ALA A 553 2.08 24.16 -1.85
CA ALA A 553 3.33 24.41 -1.14
C ALA A 553 4.59 23.99 -1.94
N LEU A 554 4.48 22.93 -2.76
CA LEU A 554 5.58 22.52 -3.64
C LEU A 554 5.73 23.53 -4.79
N LEU A 555 4.62 23.98 -5.36
CA LEU A 555 4.60 24.91 -6.47
C LEU A 555 5.11 26.30 -6.07
N ASP A 556 4.68 26.81 -4.91
CA ASP A 556 5.17 28.06 -4.33
C ASP A 556 6.67 28.04 -4.14
N ARG A 557 7.21 26.93 -3.65
CA ARG A 557 8.66 26.74 -3.49
C ARG A 557 9.38 26.73 -4.84
N VAL A 558 8.87 26.02 -5.84
CA VAL A 558 9.47 25.97 -7.18
C VAL A 558 9.48 27.36 -7.84
N VAL A 559 8.48 28.21 -7.57
CA VAL A 559 8.46 29.61 -8.03
C VAL A 559 9.45 30.47 -7.24
N ALA A 560 9.49 30.34 -5.91
CA ALA A 560 10.40 31.07 -5.04
C ALA A 560 11.88 30.79 -5.38
N ASP A 561 12.19 29.54 -5.75
CA ASP A 561 13.51 29.10 -6.18
C ASP A 561 13.86 29.56 -7.62
N GLY A 562 12.93 30.23 -8.32
CA GLY A 562 13.10 30.69 -9.70
C GLY A 562 13.09 29.57 -10.74
N ALA A 563 12.69 28.35 -10.35
CA ALA A 563 12.66 27.19 -11.22
C ALA A 563 11.46 27.18 -12.18
N LEU A 564 10.35 27.84 -11.82
CA LEU A 564 9.23 28.17 -12.70
C LEU A 564 8.84 29.64 -12.52
N THR A 565 8.32 30.24 -13.59
CA THR A 565 7.67 31.54 -13.54
C THR A 565 6.27 31.43 -12.92
N ALA A 566 5.73 32.54 -12.42
CA ALA A 566 4.36 32.57 -11.90
C ALA A 566 3.31 32.18 -12.96
N ALA A 567 3.56 32.49 -14.24
CA ALA A 567 2.67 32.13 -15.34
C ALA A 567 2.67 30.62 -15.62
N GLU A 568 3.86 29.98 -15.61
CA GLU A 568 3.97 28.52 -15.74
C GLU A 568 3.32 27.81 -14.54
N ALA A 569 3.53 28.34 -13.33
CA ALA A 569 2.91 27.80 -12.13
C ALA A 569 1.37 27.91 -12.15
N ALA A 570 0.83 29.01 -12.65
CA ALA A 570 -0.63 29.14 -12.81
C ALA A 570 -1.21 28.06 -13.73
N VAL A 571 -0.52 27.72 -14.83
CA VAL A 571 -0.91 26.58 -15.68
C VAL A 571 -0.72 25.24 -14.95
N ALA A 572 0.37 25.10 -14.20
CA ALA A 572 0.68 23.88 -13.46
C ALA A 572 -0.39 23.51 -12.43
N ALA A 573 -0.99 24.50 -11.76
CA ALA A 573 -2.02 24.30 -10.75
C ALA A 573 -3.33 23.68 -11.30
N GLU A 574 -3.53 23.68 -12.63
CA GLU A 574 -4.77 23.25 -13.28
C GLU A 574 -4.63 21.91 -14.02
N LEU A 575 -3.41 21.37 -14.12
CA LEU A 575 -3.12 20.17 -14.89
C LEU A 575 -2.50 19.08 -14.03
N PRO A 576 -2.73 17.80 -14.36
CA PRO A 576 -2.09 16.72 -13.64
C PRO A 576 -0.58 16.76 -13.85
N VAL A 577 0.17 16.27 -12.84
CA VAL A 577 1.63 16.11 -12.97
C VAL A 577 1.98 15.19 -14.13
N SER A 578 1.16 14.17 -14.40
CA SER A 578 1.34 13.27 -15.55
C SER A 578 0.03 13.06 -16.31
N ASP A 579 0.14 13.07 -17.65
CA ASP A 579 -0.99 12.78 -18.53
C ASP A 579 -1.19 11.26 -18.76
N ASP A 580 -0.20 10.44 -18.40
CA ASP A 580 -0.15 9.01 -18.67
C ASP A 580 0.40 8.25 -17.46
N ILE A 581 -0.46 7.48 -16.81
CA ILE A 581 -0.05 6.57 -15.74
C ILE A 581 0.22 5.20 -16.35
N CYS A 582 1.41 4.66 -16.15
CA CYS A 582 1.72 3.27 -16.47
C CYS A 582 1.67 2.44 -15.19
N VAL A 583 0.65 1.58 -15.07
CA VAL A 583 0.49 0.68 -13.92
C VAL A 583 1.44 -0.49 -14.07
N GLU A 584 2.49 -0.51 -13.27
CA GLU A 584 3.48 -1.59 -13.25
C GLU A 584 3.04 -2.67 -12.26
N SER A 585 2.60 -3.80 -12.81
CA SER A 585 2.34 -5.03 -12.07
C SER A 585 3.64 -5.84 -11.94
N ASP A 586 3.57 -7.14 -11.63
CA ASP A 586 4.77 -7.95 -11.49
C ASP A 586 5.67 -7.93 -12.76
N SER A 587 6.86 -7.35 -12.61
CA SER A 587 7.78 -7.04 -13.69
C SER A 587 9.21 -7.53 -13.38
N GLY A 588 10.11 -7.44 -14.36
CA GLY A 588 11.55 -7.68 -14.13
C GLY A 588 12.22 -6.45 -13.53
N GLY A 589 13.22 -6.64 -12.67
CA GLY A 589 13.81 -5.54 -11.90
C GLY A 589 12.96 -5.22 -10.68
N HIS A 590 12.92 -3.97 -10.23
CA HIS A 590 12.13 -3.56 -9.05
C HIS A 590 10.64 -3.79 -9.27
N THR A 591 10.01 -4.48 -8.33
CA THR A 591 8.60 -4.85 -8.38
C THR A 591 8.07 -5.09 -6.96
N ASP A 592 6.81 -4.75 -6.72
CA ASP A 592 6.08 -5.11 -5.50
C ASP A 592 5.26 -6.41 -5.65
N ALA A 593 5.43 -7.10 -6.78
CA ALA A 593 4.70 -8.31 -7.16
C ALA A 593 3.17 -8.11 -7.29
N GLY A 594 2.74 -6.90 -7.66
CA GLY A 594 1.33 -6.60 -7.91
C GLY A 594 0.71 -7.47 -9.00
N ALA A 595 -0.49 -8.01 -8.76
CA ALA A 595 -1.21 -8.82 -9.74
C ALA A 595 -2.02 -7.92 -10.70
N ALA A 596 -1.71 -7.96 -11.99
CA ALA A 596 -2.30 -7.09 -13.02
C ALA A 596 -3.84 -7.08 -13.01
N LEU A 597 -4.47 -8.26 -12.91
CA LEU A 597 -5.94 -8.41 -12.91
C LEU A 597 -6.63 -7.74 -11.71
N THR A 598 -5.89 -7.43 -10.65
CA THR A 598 -6.42 -6.76 -9.46
C THR A 598 -6.03 -5.28 -9.43
N LEU A 599 -4.77 -4.99 -9.79
CA LEU A 599 -4.19 -3.67 -9.68
C LEU A 599 -4.72 -2.73 -10.76
N ILE A 600 -4.80 -3.18 -12.00
CA ILE A 600 -5.24 -2.34 -13.13
C ILE A 600 -6.68 -1.83 -12.93
N PRO A 601 -7.69 -2.67 -12.60
CA PRO A 601 -9.04 -2.17 -12.37
C PRO A 601 -9.15 -1.19 -11.21
N ALA A 602 -8.36 -1.37 -10.14
CA ALA A 602 -8.33 -0.44 -9.02
C ALA A 602 -7.76 0.92 -9.44
N MET A 603 -6.68 0.93 -10.21
CA MET A 603 -6.05 2.14 -10.72
C MET A 603 -6.92 2.86 -11.77
N LEU A 604 -7.69 2.13 -12.58
CA LEU A 604 -8.67 2.72 -13.51
C LEU A 604 -9.75 3.51 -12.76
N ARG A 605 -10.33 2.93 -11.71
CA ARG A 605 -11.31 3.62 -10.85
C ARG A 605 -10.70 4.83 -10.15
N LEU A 606 -9.46 4.72 -9.69
CA LEU A 606 -8.72 5.84 -9.12
C LEU A 606 -8.56 6.98 -10.14
N ARG A 607 -8.10 6.67 -11.35
CA ARG A 607 -7.95 7.66 -12.44
C ARG A 607 -9.28 8.37 -12.70
N ASP A 608 -10.37 7.61 -12.86
CA ASP A 608 -11.69 8.19 -13.14
C ASP A 608 -12.13 9.14 -12.02
N ARG A 609 -11.93 8.74 -10.76
CA ARG A 609 -12.24 9.58 -9.59
C ARG A 609 -11.41 10.86 -9.54
N GLU A 610 -10.09 10.78 -9.69
CA GLU A 610 -9.23 11.96 -9.60
C GLU A 610 -9.43 12.88 -10.82
N THR A 611 -9.63 12.33 -12.02
CA THR A 611 -9.92 13.14 -13.21
C THR A 611 -11.24 13.90 -13.05
N ALA A 612 -12.28 13.25 -12.53
CA ALA A 612 -13.57 13.89 -12.24
C ALA A 612 -13.46 14.95 -11.13
N ARG A 613 -12.69 14.66 -10.07
CA ARG A 613 -12.44 15.58 -8.95
C ARG A 613 -11.82 16.89 -9.40
N HIS A 614 -10.86 16.84 -10.32
CA HIS A 614 -10.11 18.01 -10.77
C HIS A 614 -10.69 18.68 -12.02
N GLY A 615 -11.64 18.04 -12.72
CA GLY A 615 -12.34 18.64 -13.86
C GLY A 615 -11.43 18.92 -15.06
N TYR A 616 -10.43 18.07 -15.30
CA TYR A 616 -9.47 18.29 -16.39
C TYR A 616 -10.14 18.33 -17.77
N PRO A 617 -9.63 19.16 -18.71
CA PRO A 617 -10.20 19.27 -20.06
C PRO A 617 -10.04 17.98 -20.89
N GLY A 618 -9.15 17.07 -20.47
CA GLY A 618 -8.94 15.77 -21.11
C GLY A 618 -8.83 14.64 -20.09
N ARG A 619 -9.04 13.40 -20.54
CA ARG A 619 -8.88 12.20 -19.72
C ARG A 619 -7.39 11.83 -19.61
N VAL A 620 -6.89 11.69 -18.39
CA VAL A 620 -5.58 11.07 -18.12
C VAL A 620 -5.62 9.62 -18.59
N ARG A 621 -4.62 9.16 -19.35
CA ARG A 621 -4.59 7.77 -19.83
C ARG A 621 -3.96 6.87 -18.79
N LEU A 622 -4.38 5.60 -18.80
CA LEU A 622 -3.82 4.58 -17.95
C LEU A 622 -3.36 3.40 -18.81
N GLY A 623 -2.07 3.14 -18.82
CA GLY A 623 -1.46 1.97 -19.44
C GLY A 623 -1.06 0.89 -18.44
N ALA A 624 -0.57 -0.23 -18.96
CA ALA A 624 -0.11 -1.35 -18.14
C ALA A 624 1.30 -1.81 -18.51
N ALA A 625 2.03 -2.28 -17.50
CA ALA A 625 3.31 -2.96 -17.59
C ALA A 625 3.36 -4.14 -16.61
N GLY A 626 4.35 -5.04 -16.79
CA GLY A 626 4.50 -6.25 -15.97
C GLY A 626 3.67 -7.42 -16.50
N GLY A 627 4.28 -8.59 -16.65
CA GLY A 627 3.63 -9.79 -17.20
C GLY A 627 3.30 -9.76 -18.70
N LEU A 628 3.59 -8.67 -19.42
CA LEU A 628 3.21 -8.49 -20.82
C LEU A 628 4.24 -9.07 -21.79
N GLY A 629 4.15 -10.38 -22.02
CA GLY A 629 5.05 -11.12 -22.91
C GLY A 629 4.37 -11.89 -24.04
N THR A 630 3.04 -11.92 -24.12
CA THR A 630 2.32 -12.68 -25.15
C THR A 630 1.11 -11.90 -25.67
N PRO A 631 0.61 -12.22 -26.88
CA PRO A 631 -0.65 -11.69 -27.40
C PRO A 631 -1.83 -11.75 -26.42
N GLU A 632 -1.98 -12.86 -25.70
CA GLU A 632 -3.08 -13.08 -24.76
C GLU A 632 -2.97 -12.15 -23.55
N ALA A 633 -1.75 -11.93 -23.04
CA ALA A 633 -1.53 -11.01 -21.93
C ALA A 633 -1.88 -9.56 -22.33
N LEU A 634 -1.49 -9.14 -23.53
CA LEU A 634 -1.85 -7.82 -24.07
C LEU A 634 -3.36 -7.71 -24.28
N ALA A 635 -3.99 -8.70 -24.93
CA ALA A 635 -5.43 -8.72 -25.14
C ALA A 635 -6.20 -8.62 -23.81
N ALA A 636 -5.76 -9.35 -22.78
CA ALA A 636 -6.37 -9.33 -21.46
C ALA A 636 -6.35 -7.92 -20.83
N VAL A 637 -5.21 -7.22 -20.84
CA VAL A 637 -5.16 -5.87 -20.25
C VAL A 637 -5.93 -4.84 -21.07
N PHE A 638 -5.99 -4.98 -22.40
CA PHE A 638 -6.88 -4.14 -23.22
C PHE A 638 -8.36 -4.37 -22.89
N VAL A 639 -8.77 -5.61 -22.62
CA VAL A 639 -10.13 -5.91 -22.13
C VAL A 639 -10.40 -5.28 -20.78
N LEU A 640 -9.39 -5.19 -19.90
CA LEU A 640 -9.53 -4.45 -18.63
C LEU A 640 -9.72 -2.95 -18.82
N GLY A 641 -9.45 -2.40 -20.01
CA GLY A 641 -9.67 -0.99 -20.35
C GLY A 641 -8.43 -0.12 -20.32
N VAL A 642 -7.23 -0.68 -20.45
CA VAL A 642 -6.00 0.11 -20.54
C VAL A 642 -5.89 0.83 -21.87
N ASP A 643 -5.31 2.03 -21.82
CA ASP A 643 -5.13 2.92 -22.96
C ASP A 643 -3.86 2.63 -23.77
N PHE A 644 -2.85 2.01 -23.17
CA PHE A 644 -1.60 1.61 -23.82
C PHE A 644 -0.89 0.51 -23.02
N VAL A 645 0.13 -0.11 -23.61
CA VAL A 645 0.97 -1.12 -22.95
C VAL A 645 2.45 -0.76 -23.00
N VAL A 646 3.20 -1.22 -22.01
CA VAL A 646 4.65 -1.08 -21.93
C VAL A 646 5.29 -2.43 -21.68
N THR A 647 6.27 -2.80 -22.50
CA THR A 647 7.03 -4.04 -22.35
C THR A 647 8.46 -3.76 -21.91
N GLY A 648 9.08 -4.73 -21.23
CA GLY A 648 10.45 -4.63 -20.73
C GLY A 648 11.24 -5.91 -20.96
N SER A 649 10.89 -6.99 -20.23
CA SER A 649 11.66 -8.24 -20.23
C SER A 649 11.88 -8.84 -21.63
N VAL A 650 10.87 -8.81 -22.50
CA VAL A 650 10.98 -9.29 -23.88
C VAL A 650 11.93 -8.46 -24.72
N ASN A 651 12.01 -7.15 -24.48
CA ASN A 651 12.88 -6.24 -25.22
C ASN A 651 14.35 -6.44 -24.86
N GLN A 652 14.65 -6.93 -23.65
CA GLN A 652 16.03 -7.24 -23.26
C GLN A 652 16.64 -8.39 -24.07
N CYS A 653 15.81 -9.30 -24.57
CA CYS A 653 16.22 -10.43 -25.41
C CYS A 653 16.08 -10.08 -26.90
N SER A 654 16.71 -8.99 -27.30
CA SER A 654 16.73 -8.47 -28.68
C SER A 654 18.17 -8.13 -29.11
N PRO A 655 18.46 -8.07 -30.42
CA PRO A 655 19.74 -7.60 -30.91
C PRO A 655 20.11 -6.21 -30.41
N GLU A 656 19.13 -5.31 -30.36
CA GLU A 656 19.35 -3.91 -30.01
C GLU A 656 19.60 -3.66 -28.51
N ALA A 657 19.19 -4.56 -27.62
CA ALA A 657 19.40 -4.37 -26.18
C ALA A 657 20.89 -4.28 -25.80
N GLY A 658 21.24 -3.28 -24.98
CA GLY A 658 22.58 -2.97 -24.49
C GLY A 658 23.06 -3.92 -23.39
N THR A 659 23.04 -5.21 -23.67
CA THR A 659 23.56 -6.27 -22.78
C THR A 659 24.30 -7.31 -23.62
N SER A 660 25.13 -8.14 -22.96
CA SER A 660 25.91 -9.15 -23.66
C SER A 660 25.08 -10.25 -24.34
N ASP A 661 25.64 -10.83 -25.40
CA ASP A 661 25.07 -12.00 -26.08
C ASP A 661 24.88 -13.18 -25.13
N ALA A 662 25.78 -13.36 -24.15
CA ALA A 662 25.65 -14.40 -23.13
C ALA A 662 24.38 -14.23 -22.27
N VAL A 663 24.00 -12.98 -21.95
CA VAL A 663 22.73 -12.68 -21.28
C VAL A 663 21.55 -12.96 -22.20
N LYS A 664 21.64 -12.59 -23.48
CA LYS A 664 20.56 -12.81 -24.46
C LYS A 664 20.33 -14.30 -24.73
N ASP A 665 21.39 -15.10 -24.81
CA ASP A 665 21.33 -16.56 -24.90
C ASP A 665 20.64 -17.17 -23.67
N LEU A 666 20.94 -16.69 -22.46
CA LEU A 666 20.25 -17.12 -21.24
C LEU A 666 18.76 -16.75 -21.29
N LEU A 667 18.43 -15.50 -21.60
CA LEU A 667 17.05 -15.01 -21.69
C LEU A 667 16.23 -15.76 -22.74
N ALA A 668 16.83 -16.21 -23.84
CA ALA A 668 16.15 -17.01 -24.86
C ALA A 668 15.79 -18.43 -24.38
N ALA A 669 16.46 -18.93 -23.32
CA ALA A 669 16.34 -20.30 -22.83
C ALA A 669 15.53 -20.46 -21.52
N ILE A 670 15.07 -19.36 -20.93
CA ILE A 670 14.27 -19.41 -19.68
C ILE A 670 12.80 -19.69 -19.95
N GLY A 671 12.16 -20.44 -19.05
CA GLY A 671 10.71 -20.61 -18.98
C GLY A 671 10.05 -19.65 -17.97
N VAL A 672 8.73 -19.73 -17.86
CA VAL A 672 7.94 -18.85 -16.97
C VAL A 672 8.40 -18.91 -15.51
N GLN A 673 8.76 -20.10 -15.03
CA GLN A 673 9.18 -20.32 -13.65
C GLN A 673 10.67 -20.04 -13.39
N ASP A 674 11.44 -19.63 -14.40
CA ASP A 674 12.90 -19.50 -14.29
C ASP A 674 13.38 -18.13 -13.81
N THR A 675 12.52 -17.42 -13.10
CA THR A 675 12.80 -16.16 -12.40
C THR A 675 12.58 -16.30 -10.90
N ALA A 676 13.19 -15.41 -10.12
CA ALA A 676 13.07 -15.38 -8.66
C ALA A 676 13.20 -13.95 -8.13
N TYR A 677 12.67 -13.71 -6.93
CA TYR A 677 12.91 -12.47 -6.22
C TYR A 677 14.25 -12.51 -5.48
N ALA A 678 15.01 -11.43 -5.61
CA ALA A 678 16.26 -11.18 -4.89
C ALA A 678 16.20 -9.78 -4.24
N PRO A 679 17.01 -9.51 -3.20
CA PRO A 679 17.14 -8.16 -2.65
C PRO A 679 17.58 -7.15 -3.72
N ALA A 680 17.13 -5.90 -3.60
CA ALA A 680 17.61 -4.81 -4.43
C ALA A 680 18.91 -4.23 -3.85
N GLY A 681 19.90 -3.92 -4.68
CA GLY A 681 21.20 -3.42 -4.20
C GLY A 681 21.19 -1.94 -3.79
N ASP A 682 20.30 -1.15 -4.38
CA ASP A 682 20.08 0.29 -4.10
C ASP A 682 19.29 0.52 -2.81
N MET A 683 18.33 -0.36 -2.50
CA MET A 683 17.49 -0.33 -1.30
C MET A 683 17.66 -1.59 -0.43
N PHE A 684 18.91 -2.04 -0.32
CA PHE A 684 19.27 -3.31 0.33
C PHE A 684 18.80 -3.37 1.78
N GLU A 685 19.07 -2.32 2.55
CA GLU A 685 18.75 -2.25 3.98
C GLU A 685 17.23 -2.20 4.26
N LEU A 686 16.44 -1.70 3.30
CA LEU A 686 14.98 -1.63 3.37
C LEU A 686 14.31 -2.96 3.01
N GLY A 687 15.07 -3.93 2.51
CA GLY A 687 14.54 -5.22 2.07
C GLY A 687 13.68 -5.14 0.82
N ALA A 688 13.88 -4.10 -0.01
CA ALA A 688 13.26 -4.02 -1.32
C ALA A 688 13.70 -5.21 -2.17
N LYS A 689 12.83 -5.62 -3.11
CA LYS A 689 13.07 -6.79 -3.95
C LYS A 689 13.06 -6.42 -5.42
N VAL A 690 13.85 -7.17 -6.17
CA VAL A 690 13.86 -7.18 -7.63
C VAL A 690 13.58 -8.59 -8.12
N GLN A 691 12.94 -8.72 -9.29
CA GLN A 691 12.77 -10.00 -9.97
C GLN A 691 13.88 -10.20 -11.02
N VAL A 692 14.56 -11.34 -10.92
CA VAL A 692 15.76 -11.67 -11.69
C VAL A 692 15.71 -13.08 -12.25
N VAL A 693 16.50 -13.36 -13.28
CA VAL A 693 16.73 -14.72 -13.78
C VAL A 693 17.34 -15.59 -12.68
N ARG A 694 16.82 -16.81 -12.53
CA ARG A 694 17.36 -17.83 -11.61
C ARG A 694 18.04 -18.99 -12.33
N LYS A 695 17.67 -19.29 -13.58
CA LYS A 695 18.22 -20.42 -14.33
C LYS A 695 19.51 -20.01 -15.03
N GLY A 696 20.57 -20.79 -14.85
CA GLY A 696 21.87 -20.52 -15.47
C GLY A 696 22.76 -19.52 -14.72
N THR A 697 22.30 -18.98 -13.59
CA THR A 697 23.04 -18.10 -12.66
C THR A 697 22.67 -18.47 -11.22
N LEU A 698 23.57 -18.22 -10.26
CA LEU A 698 23.33 -18.39 -8.82
C LEU A 698 23.09 -17.06 -8.10
N PHE A 699 23.07 -15.94 -8.84
CA PHE A 699 22.91 -14.61 -8.28
C PHE A 699 21.75 -14.51 -7.29
N ALA A 700 20.54 -14.97 -7.65
CA ALA A 700 19.37 -14.85 -6.79
C ALA A 700 19.56 -15.57 -5.44
N ALA A 701 20.15 -16.77 -5.44
CA ALA A 701 20.42 -17.52 -4.22
C ALA A 701 21.51 -16.82 -3.37
N ARG A 702 22.59 -16.38 -4.01
CA ARG A 702 23.71 -15.69 -3.35
C ARG A 702 23.28 -14.36 -2.75
N ALA A 703 22.56 -13.53 -3.49
CA ALA A 703 22.03 -12.25 -3.02
C ALA A 703 21.08 -12.41 -1.82
N ASN A 704 20.18 -13.40 -1.86
CA ASN A 704 19.31 -13.71 -0.71
C ASN A 704 20.12 -14.16 0.51
N LYS A 705 21.16 -14.98 0.32
CA LYS A 705 22.05 -15.41 1.41
C LYS A 705 22.80 -14.21 2.02
N LEU A 706 23.35 -13.31 1.21
CA LEU A 706 24.00 -12.08 1.69
C LEU A 706 23.05 -11.24 2.54
N TYR A 707 21.82 -11.02 2.07
CA TYR A 707 20.82 -10.28 2.85
C TYR A 707 20.44 -10.98 4.16
N GLN A 708 20.32 -12.30 4.16
CA GLN A 708 20.12 -13.07 5.40
C GLN A 708 21.27 -12.87 6.40
N LEU A 709 22.52 -12.93 5.93
CA LEU A 709 23.70 -12.70 6.77
C LEU A 709 23.70 -11.28 7.35
N TRP A 710 23.44 -10.26 6.54
CA TRP A 710 23.33 -8.87 7.02
C TRP A 710 22.21 -8.65 8.03
N ARG A 711 21.09 -9.37 7.89
CA ARG A 711 20.00 -9.31 8.87
C ARG A 711 20.33 -10.01 10.18
N GLN A 712 21.11 -11.09 10.12
CA GLN A 712 21.45 -11.93 11.25
C GLN A 712 22.59 -11.34 12.10
N PHE A 713 23.60 -10.76 11.45
CA PHE A 713 24.85 -10.33 12.11
C PHE A 713 24.95 -8.80 12.23
N GLY A 714 25.61 -8.33 13.29
CA GLY A 714 25.81 -6.90 13.56
C GLY A 714 27.01 -6.31 12.82
N SER A 715 27.97 -7.14 12.45
CA SER A 715 29.19 -6.79 11.73
C SER A 715 29.62 -7.91 10.79
N LEU A 716 30.61 -7.64 9.93
CA LEU A 716 31.21 -8.68 9.08
C LEU A 716 32.01 -9.67 9.93
N GLU A 717 32.58 -9.22 11.04
CA GLU A 717 33.39 -9.97 11.99
C GLU A 717 32.59 -11.08 12.70
N ASP A 718 31.29 -10.87 12.92
CA ASP A 718 30.42 -11.82 13.61
C ASP A 718 30.04 -13.06 12.76
N ILE A 719 30.34 -13.03 11.46
CA ILE A 719 30.07 -14.15 10.55
C ILE A 719 31.08 -15.28 10.81
N ASP A 720 30.57 -16.49 11.04
CA ASP A 720 31.39 -17.67 11.30
C ASP A 720 32.37 -17.96 10.15
N ASP A 721 33.55 -18.50 10.49
CA ASP A 721 34.65 -18.69 9.53
C ASP A 721 34.29 -19.55 8.32
N ALA A 722 33.44 -20.56 8.51
CA ALA A 722 33.03 -21.42 7.41
C ALA A 722 32.16 -20.64 6.41
N THR A 723 31.14 -19.94 6.90
CA THR A 723 30.29 -19.07 6.08
C THR A 723 31.09 -17.93 5.44
N ARG A 724 31.98 -17.27 6.19
CA ARG A 724 32.86 -16.22 5.66
C ARG A 724 33.66 -16.72 4.47
N LYS A 725 34.36 -17.86 4.62
CA LYS A 725 35.17 -18.44 3.55
C LYS A 725 34.34 -18.74 2.30
N THR A 726 33.16 -19.32 2.45
CA THR A 726 32.24 -19.54 1.32
C THR A 726 31.87 -18.24 0.62
N VAL A 727 31.53 -17.18 1.35
CA VAL A 727 31.17 -15.89 0.71
C VAL A 727 32.39 -15.27 0.00
N GLU A 728 33.54 -15.19 0.67
CA GLU A 728 34.74 -14.58 0.10
C GLU A 728 35.26 -15.34 -1.13
N GLN A 729 35.27 -16.68 -1.07
CA GLN A 729 35.83 -17.52 -2.12
C GLN A 729 34.83 -17.80 -3.24
N ASP A 730 33.63 -18.26 -2.90
CA ASP A 730 32.69 -18.77 -3.91
C ASP A 730 31.82 -17.67 -4.50
N TYR A 731 31.50 -16.61 -3.73
CA TYR A 731 30.57 -15.57 -4.18
C TYR A 731 31.33 -14.39 -4.75
N PHE A 732 32.30 -13.87 -3.98
CA PHE A 732 33.01 -12.63 -4.30
C PHE A 732 34.31 -12.83 -5.07
N GLY A 733 34.96 -13.98 -4.88
CA GLY A 733 36.34 -14.20 -5.33
C GLY A 733 37.34 -13.23 -4.71
N ARG A 734 36.99 -12.60 -3.58
CA ARG A 734 37.71 -11.53 -2.88
C ARG A 734 37.37 -11.56 -1.39
N SER A 735 38.33 -11.16 -0.54
CA SER A 735 38.04 -10.99 0.88
C SER A 735 37.17 -9.77 1.15
N PHE A 736 36.49 -9.76 2.31
CA PHE A 736 35.73 -8.59 2.75
C PHE A 736 36.58 -7.32 2.84
N ASP A 737 37.84 -7.44 3.26
CA ASP A 737 38.76 -6.31 3.37
C ASP A 737 39.13 -5.73 2.00
N GLN A 738 39.34 -6.58 1.00
CA GLN A 738 39.61 -6.14 -0.37
C GLN A 738 38.41 -5.37 -0.92
N ILE A 739 37.20 -5.91 -0.73
CA ILE A 739 35.97 -5.26 -1.17
C ILE A 739 35.73 -3.95 -0.43
N TRP A 740 35.99 -3.91 0.87
CA TRP A 740 35.85 -2.69 1.64
C TRP A 740 36.82 -1.60 1.16
N LYS A 741 38.04 -1.97 0.77
CA LYS A 741 39.01 -1.04 0.17
C LYS A 741 38.50 -0.46 -1.14
N GLU A 742 38.01 -1.30 -2.06
CA GLU A 742 37.41 -0.85 -3.33
C GLU A 742 36.16 0.03 -3.09
N THR A 743 35.31 -0.36 -2.15
CA THR A 743 34.08 0.36 -1.82
C THR A 743 34.37 1.70 -1.16
N SER A 744 35.42 1.78 -0.33
CA SER A 744 35.85 3.03 0.30
C SER A 744 36.33 4.05 -0.72
N VAL A 745 37.06 3.63 -1.76
CA VAL A 745 37.46 4.50 -2.87
C VAL A 745 36.23 5.04 -3.60
N TYR A 746 35.30 4.16 -3.96
CA TYR A 746 34.05 4.55 -4.61
C TYR A 746 33.23 5.55 -3.78
N LEU A 747 33.10 5.30 -2.46
CA LEU A 747 32.37 6.20 -1.56
C LEU A 747 33.11 7.53 -1.37
N ALA A 748 34.44 7.54 -1.30
CA ALA A 748 35.19 8.78 -1.17
C ALA A 748 34.94 9.74 -2.34
N GLU A 749 34.82 9.20 -3.57
CA GLU A 749 34.59 9.98 -4.78
C GLU A 749 33.14 10.46 -4.91
N ARG A 750 32.15 9.61 -4.57
CA ARG A 750 30.74 9.89 -4.86
C ARG A 750 29.88 10.25 -3.66
N HIS A 751 30.18 9.69 -2.49
CA HIS A 751 29.38 9.83 -1.28
C HIS A 751 30.27 9.94 -0.02
N PRO A 752 31.10 10.99 0.12
CA PRO A 752 32.09 11.08 1.19
C PRO A 752 31.47 11.05 2.59
N ALA A 753 30.28 11.62 2.77
CA ALA A 753 29.54 11.55 4.03
C ALA A 753 29.10 10.12 4.39
N GLU A 754 28.80 9.29 3.39
CA GLU A 754 28.45 7.88 3.59
C GLU A 754 29.66 7.03 3.95
N LEU A 755 30.84 7.35 3.40
CA LEU A 755 32.10 6.73 3.81
C LEU A 755 32.35 6.92 5.30
N GLU A 756 32.25 8.16 5.80
CA GLU A 756 32.47 8.44 7.22
C GLU A 756 31.51 7.67 8.13
N ARG A 757 30.24 7.60 7.74
CA ARG A 757 29.22 6.84 8.49
C ARG A 757 29.54 5.34 8.49
N ALA A 758 29.87 4.78 7.33
CA ALA A 758 30.20 3.37 7.18
C ALA A 758 31.51 2.99 7.90
N GLN A 759 32.47 3.91 8.06
CA GLN A 759 33.67 3.68 8.86
C GLN A 759 33.38 3.59 10.38
N ARG A 760 32.35 4.30 10.86
CA ARG A 760 31.97 4.33 12.28
C ARG A 760 30.96 3.24 12.67
N ASP A 761 30.16 2.76 11.72
CA ASP A 761 29.10 1.78 11.92
C ASP A 761 29.45 0.44 11.21
N PRO A 762 29.85 -0.61 11.96
CA PRO A 762 30.19 -1.92 11.40
C PRO A 762 29.06 -2.56 10.59
N ARG A 763 27.80 -2.28 10.93
CA ARG A 763 26.63 -2.83 10.23
C ARG A 763 26.43 -2.14 8.89
N ARG A 764 26.64 -0.82 8.84
CA ARG A 764 26.60 -0.04 7.60
C ARG A 764 27.78 -0.40 6.70
N ARG A 765 28.97 -0.64 7.26
CA ARG A 765 30.11 -1.22 6.53
C ARG A 765 29.76 -2.56 5.89
N ALA A 766 29.14 -3.45 6.68
CA ALA A 766 28.70 -4.76 6.19
C ALA A 766 27.72 -4.64 5.02
N ALA A 767 26.74 -3.72 5.11
CA ALA A 767 25.81 -3.45 4.01
C ALA A 767 26.55 -3.05 2.74
N TRP A 768 27.48 -2.10 2.81
CA TRP A 768 28.25 -1.64 1.65
C TRP A 768 29.13 -2.73 1.03
N VAL A 769 29.78 -3.57 1.85
CA VAL A 769 30.55 -4.72 1.36
C VAL A 769 29.65 -5.73 0.64
N MET A 770 28.44 -5.98 1.14
CA MET A 770 27.51 -6.90 0.47
C MET A 770 26.89 -6.28 -0.79
N ARG A 771 26.62 -4.97 -0.79
CA ARG A 771 26.08 -4.22 -1.94
C ARG A 771 27.06 -4.19 -3.13
N TRP A 772 28.36 -4.29 -2.87
CA TRP A 772 29.38 -4.43 -3.91
C TRP A 772 29.06 -5.58 -4.88
N TYR A 773 28.57 -6.70 -4.38
CA TYR A 773 28.24 -7.88 -5.19
C TYR A 773 27.17 -7.59 -6.24
N PHE A 774 26.16 -6.78 -5.91
CA PHE A 774 25.08 -6.44 -6.83
C PHE A 774 25.60 -5.63 -8.03
N ARG A 775 26.39 -4.58 -7.75
CA ARG A 775 27.04 -3.80 -8.80
C ARG A 775 27.96 -4.67 -9.66
N TYR A 776 28.80 -5.48 -9.02
CA TYR A 776 29.73 -6.39 -9.71
C TYR A 776 28.99 -7.36 -10.64
N SER A 777 27.95 -8.02 -10.13
CA SER A 777 27.10 -8.96 -10.85
C SER A 777 26.38 -8.35 -12.06
N THR A 778 25.90 -7.12 -11.93
CA THR A 778 25.30 -6.37 -13.05
C THR A 778 26.35 -6.02 -14.10
N GLU A 779 27.51 -5.48 -13.69
CA GLU A 779 28.58 -5.10 -14.63
C GLU A 779 29.11 -6.31 -15.40
N ALA A 780 29.35 -7.43 -14.73
CA ALA A 780 29.80 -8.68 -15.36
C ALA A 780 28.81 -9.19 -16.41
N ALA A 781 27.49 -9.09 -16.13
CA ALA A 781 26.43 -9.49 -17.06
C ALA A 781 26.41 -8.58 -18.30
N ILE A 782 26.51 -7.26 -18.12
CA ILE A 782 26.53 -6.29 -19.22
C ILE A 782 27.76 -6.48 -20.10
N ARG A 783 28.95 -6.64 -19.49
CA ARG A 783 30.22 -6.87 -20.21
C ARG A 783 30.33 -8.25 -20.84
N GLY A 784 29.51 -9.22 -20.42
CA GLY A 784 29.53 -10.58 -20.95
C GLY A 784 30.72 -11.40 -20.45
N GLU A 785 31.15 -11.17 -19.22
CA GLU A 785 32.25 -11.90 -18.58
C GLU A 785 31.80 -13.34 -18.27
N THR A 786 31.91 -14.25 -19.23
CA THR A 786 31.34 -15.61 -19.12
C THR A 786 31.93 -16.46 -17.99
N ALA A 787 33.14 -16.15 -17.52
CA ALA A 787 33.71 -16.73 -16.30
C ALA A 787 32.85 -16.43 -15.06
N GLU A 788 32.18 -15.27 -15.05
CA GLU A 788 31.31 -14.79 -13.99
C GLU A 788 29.82 -15.06 -14.27
N ARG A 789 29.49 -15.94 -15.23
CA ARG A 789 28.10 -16.25 -15.58
C ARG A 789 27.26 -16.70 -14.37
N VAL A 790 27.88 -17.42 -13.43
CA VAL A 790 27.22 -17.85 -12.18
C VAL A 790 26.82 -16.67 -11.27
N ASN A 791 27.40 -15.49 -11.49
CA ASN A 791 27.14 -14.26 -10.76
C ASN A 791 26.25 -13.28 -11.51
N PHE A 792 25.86 -13.54 -12.76
CA PHE A 792 25.10 -12.57 -13.55
C PHE A 792 23.79 -12.17 -12.86
N GLN A 793 23.64 -10.88 -12.60
CA GLN A 793 22.37 -10.28 -12.20
C GLN A 793 21.64 -9.82 -13.47
N ILE A 794 20.56 -10.52 -13.82
CA ILE A 794 19.74 -10.22 -15.00
C ILE A 794 18.33 -9.93 -14.53
N HIS A 795 17.91 -8.67 -14.59
CA HIS A 795 16.55 -8.24 -14.24
C HIS A 795 15.55 -8.73 -15.29
N CYS A 796 14.68 -9.67 -14.93
CA CYS A 796 13.75 -10.28 -15.87
C CYS A 796 12.56 -10.87 -15.11
N GLY A 797 11.35 -10.65 -15.63
CA GLY A 797 10.12 -11.25 -15.09
C GLY A 797 9.64 -12.46 -15.90
N PRO A 798 8.55 -13.11 -15.45
CA PRO A 798 7.98 -14.30 -16.11
C PRO A 798 7.50 -14.04 -17.55
N ALA A 799 7.27 -12.78 -17.92
CA ALA A 799 6.89 -12.37 -19.27
C ALA A 799 7.86 -12.89 -20.35
N MET A 800 9.17 -12.93 -20.07
CA MET A 800 10.14 -13.45 -21.04
C MET A 800 9.97 -14.96 -21.27
N GLY A 801 9.72 -15.72 -20.21
CA GLY A 801 9.46 -17.16 -20.32
C GLY A 801 8.16 -17.47 -21.06
N ALA A 802 7.13 -16.64 -20.86
CA ALA A 802 5.87 -16.76 -21.60
C ALA A 802 6.07 -16.42 -23.09
N PHE A 803 6.82 -15.37 -23.38
CA PHE A 803 7.20 -15.01 -24.75
C PHE A 803 7.99 -16.13 -25.43
N ASN A 804 8.98 -16.73 -24.76
CA ASN A 804 9.75 -17.85 -25.31
C ASN A 804 8.85 -19.04 -25.66
N ALA A 805 7.86 -19.36 -24.80
CA ALA A 805 6.91 -20.42 -25.07
C ALA A 805 6.00 -20.10 -26.27
N TRP A 806 5.57 -18.85 -26.40
CA TRP A 806 4.77 -18.38 -27.53
C TRP A 806 5.56 -18.33 -28.85
N ALA A 807 6.82 -17.89 -28.81
CA ALA A 807 7.70 -17.77 -29.97
C ALA A 807 8.32 -19.12 -30.43
N ALA A 808 8.12 -20.19 -29.66
CA ALA A 808 8.72 -21.49 -29.90
C ALA A 808 8.34 -22.04 -31.30
N GLY A 809 9.34 -22.50 -32.05
CA GLY A 809 9.16 -23.05 -33.41
C GLY A 809 8.86 -22.01 -34.50
N GLY A 810 8.76 -20.72 -34.15
CA GLY A 810 8.54 -19.62 -35.10
C GLY A 810 9.80 -18.82 -35.42
N ALA A 811 9.61 -17.77 -36.23
CA ALA A 811 10.69 -16.86 -36.66
C ALA A 811 11.36 -16.09 -35.52
N LEU A 812 10.70 -15.96 -34.36
CA LEU A 812 11.20 -15.27 -33.16
C LEU A 812 11.85 -16.23 -32.15
N SER A 813 12.04 -17.50 -32.48
CA SER A 813 12.65 -18.48 -31.59
C SER A 813 14.13 -18.15 -31.27
N ASP A 814 14.91 -17.73 -32.27
CA ASP A 814 16.28 -17.20 -32.10
C ASP A 814 16.22 -15.73 -31.67
N TRP A 815 16.96 -15.34 -30.63
CA TRP A 815 16.97 -13.94 -30.20
C TRP A 815 17.60 -13.00 -31.22
N ARG A 816 18.44 -13.52 -32.12
CA ARG A 816 19.09 -12.74 -33.17
C ARG A 816 18.09 -12.17 -34.19
N THR A 817 16.88 -12.70 -34.25
CA THR A 817 15.79 -12.21 -35.11
C THR A 817 14.70 -11.45 -34.33
N ARG A 818 14.83 -11.34 -32.99
CA ARG A 818 13.88 -10.67 -32.09
C ARG A 818 14.08 -9.16 -32.07
N HIS A 819 14.02 -8.51 -33.24
CA HIS A 819 14.09 -7.06 -33.32
C HIS A 819 12.94 -6.42 -32.53
N VAL A 820 13.23 -5.40 -31.73
CA VAL A 820 12.26 -4.82 -30.78
C VAL A 820 10.98 -4.27 -31.42
N ASP A 821 11.09 -3.71 -32.63
CA ASP A 821 9.95 -3.28 -33.42
C ASP A 821 9.11 -4.48 -33.86
N VAL A 822 9.74 -5.56 -34.34
CA VAL A 822 9.06 -6.80 -34.75
C VAL A 822 8.32 -7.44 -33.58
N ILE A 823 8.95 -7.51 -32.39
CA ILE A 823 8.29 -7.98 -31.16
C ILE A 823 7.01 -7.19 -30.92
N ALA A 824 7.07 -5.85 -30.95
CA ALA A 824 5.92 -4.99 -30.74
C ALA A 824 4.80 -5.24 -31.76
N ARG A 825 5.15 -5.37 -33.06
CA ARG A 825 4.17 -5.62 -34.13
C ARG A 825 3.48 -6.98 -33.95
N GLU A 826 4.24 -8.04 -33.70
CA GLU A 826 3.70 -9.38 -33.56
C GLU A 826 2.84 -9.52 -32.30
N LEU A 827 3.24 -8.89 -31.19
CA LEU A 827 2.43 -8.87 -29.96
C LEU A 827 1.11 -8.12 -30.16
N MET A 828 1.14 -6.93 -30.77
CA MET A 828 -0.08 -6.14 -31.02
C MET A 828 -1.00 -6.79 -32.06
N ALA A 829 -0.44 -7.35 -33.13
CA ALA A 829 -1.22 -8.10 -34.13
C ALA A 829 -1.79 -9.39 -33.58
N GLY A 830 -1.02 -10.12 -32.78
CA GLY A 830 -1.51 -11.28 -32.05
C GLY A 830 -2.65 -10.90 -31.11
N ALA A 831 -2.51 -9.83 -30.33
CA ALA A 831 -3.54 -9.41 -29.39
C ALA A 831 -4.86 -9.07 -30.09
N ALA A 832 -4.79 -8.40 -31.25
CA ALA A 832 -5.96 -8.09 -32.06
C ALA A 832 -6.66 -9.37 -32.55
N ARG A 833 -5.88 -10.36 -33.04
CA ARG A 833 -6.40 -11.68 -33.42
C ARG A 833 -7.02 -12.42 -32.23
N CYS A 834 -6.38 -12.40 -31.06
CA CYS A 834 -6.92 -13.04 -29.86
C CYS A 834 -8.30 -12.47 -29.48
N LEU A 835 -8.48 -11.15 -29.58
CA LEU A 835 -9.76 -10.50 -29.30
C LEU A 835 -10.81 -10.85 -30.36
N GLU A 836 -10.42 -10.86 -31.63
CA GLU A 836 -11.29 -11.27 -32.73
C GLU A 836 -11.79 -12.72 -32.52
N GLU A 837 -10.89 -13.68 -32.33
CA GLU A 837 -11.23 -15.10 -32.14
C GLU A 837 -12.13 -15.32 -30.92
N ARG A 838 -11.83 -14.67 -29.78
CA ARG A 838 -12.53 -14.91 -28.51
C ARG A 838 -13.88 -14.20 -28.42
N LEU A 839 -14.01 -12.99 -28.95
CA LEU A 839 -15.23 -12.18 -28.83
C LEU A 839 -16.19 -12.40 -30.02
N VAL A 840 -15.67 -12.67 -31.22
CA VAL A 840 -16.48 -12.97 -32.41
C VAL A 840 -16.88 -14.45 -32.44
N GLY A 841 -15.95 -15.36 -32.14
CA GLY A 841 -16.21 -16.80 -32.12
C GLY A 841 -17.31 -17.22 -31.12
N ALA A 842 -17.37 -16.54 -29.96
CA ALA A 842 -18.40 -16.77 -28.94
C ALA A 842 -19.81 -16.35 -29.41
N ARG A 843 -19.93 -15.29 -30.22
CA ARG A 843 -21.22 -14.85 -30.80
C ARG A 843 -21.76 -15.83 -31.83
N PHE A 844 -20.92 -16.33 -32.74
CA PHE A 844 -21.33 -17.30 -33.75
C PHE A 844 -21.75 -18.65 -33.14
N ALA A 845 -21.06 -19.13 -32.11
CA ALA A 845 -21.45 -20.35 -31.40
C ALA A 845 -22.82 -20.20 -30.69
N ALA A 846 -23.09 -19.03 -30.09
CA ALA A 846 -24.36 -18.73 -29.43
C ALA A 846 -25.53 -18.57 -30.42
N GLU A 847 -25.30 -17.93 -31.58
CA GLU A 847 -26.32 -17.79 -32.63
C GLU A 847 -26.65 -19.13 -33.29
N THR A 848 -25.66 -20.00 -33.52
CA THR A 848 -25.86 -21.35 -34.10
C THR A 848 -26.64 -22.27 -33.15
N GLN A 849 -26.47 -22.11 -31.82
CA GLN A 849 -27.26 -22.83 -30.82
C GLN A 849 -28.68 -22.26 -30.64
N ALA A 850 -28.86 -20.95 -30.77
CA ALA A 850 -30.17 -20.30 -30.69
C ALA A 850 -31.06 -20.59 -31.91
N SER A 851 -30.48 -20.88 -33.08
CA SER A 851 -31.19 -21.23 -34.31
C SER A 851 -31.50 -22.73 -34.49
N GLY A 852 -31.43 -23.54 -33.43
CA GLY A 852 -31.62 -24.99 -33.50
C GLY A 852 -33.01 -25.43 -33.98
N GLY A 853 -33.16 -25.66 -35.29
CA GLY A 853 -34.37 -26.23 -35.89
C GLY A 853 -34.15 -26.81 -37.29
N ILE A 854 -33.68 -28.06 -37.35
CA ILE A 854 -33.80 -29.03 -38.46
C ILE A 854 -32.91 -28.80 -39.69
N VAL A 855 -31.77 -29.52 -39.77
CA VAL A 855 -31.55 -30.51 -40.85
C VAL A 855 -30.86 -31.72 -40.25
N GLY A 856 -31.47 -32.89 -40.44
CA GLY A 856 -31.07 -34.16 -39.85
C GLY A 856 -29.80 -34.76 -40.45
N ALA A 857 -29.32 -35.78 -39.74
CA ALA A 857 -28.29 -36.71 -40.17
C ALA A 857 -28.58 -37.28 -41.57
N SER A 858 -27.62 -37.16 -42.49
CA SER A 858 -27.41 -38.11 -43.58
C SER A 858 -26.08 -37.86 -44.30
N ALA A 859 -25.41 -38.96 -44.63
CA ALA A 859 -24.39 -39.14 -45.67
C ALA A 859 -22.90 -38.97 -45.29
N THR A 860 -22.38 -39.93 -44.53
CA THR A 860 -21.22 -40.70 -44.98
C THR A 860 -21.67 -41.78 -45.98
N ASN A 861 -21.45 -41.60 -47.29
CA ASN A 861 -20.92 -42.62 -48.22
C ASN A 861 -20.93 -42.17 -49.71
N ARG A 862 -19.98 -42.74 -50.47
CA ARG A 862 -19.69 -42.68 -51.92
C ARG A 862 -18.68 -41.59 -52.31
N ALA A 863 -17.44 -41.89 -52.70
CA ALA A 863 -16.90 -42.84 -53.68
C ALA A 863 -17.39 -42.59 -55.13
N GLN A 864 -16.42 -42.35 -56.03
CA GLN A 864 -16.49 -42.13 -57.49
C GLN A 864 -17.08 -40.76 -57.89
N GLN A 865 -16.41 -39.85 -58.60
CA GLN A 865 -15.31 -39.90 -59.57
C GLN A 865 -14.36 -38.70 -59.39
#